data_AF-A0A3D4CEP8-F1
#
_entry.id   AF-A0A3D4CEP8-F1
#
_cell.length_a   1.000
_cell.length_b   1.000
_cell.length_c   1.000
_cell.angle_alpha   90.00
_cell.angle_beta   90.00
_cell.angle_gamma   90.00
#
_symmetry.space_group_name_H-M   'P 1'
#
loop_
_entity.id
_entity.type
_entity.pdbx_description
1 polymer ?
#
loop_
_entity_poly.entity_id
_entity_poly.type
_entity_poly.pdbx_seq_one_letter_code
_entity_poly.pdbx_strand_id
1 'polypeptide(L)'
;MKRLISLVLAFVIFFGIGGTIAYNINNINRQNEATSFTEQLNAVVKKYESRQETQNRLIVNSNKIKETYGAVAVIKSQNFQIMQFDSYSKAENAKLNIEKLGIDCDRDDYAYVESNGNDTSKDLWAAKNVQCDVTNYYLNSTGEKYRDITVAVMDTGINPKHEAFAGRIIECNQNFSSSSNANSFYDDSGHGTNVSGVIALNTLDNIKIKPYKTFDKDGKSTNSQIIATLNYILSEKSLPDVINMSFSVQSLSGSSTRDSLTRTLISKGVTIVTSAGNKNVNAKYYYPANIDGVITVSASNKNNKKADFSNYGKCVDISAPGVGVYTCELDGTYSYQNGTSFSAPFVSGAAATLLMQNGKMTATQVEDKICKEAVPVYNKITQFEWCGAGIVNYSGLICNERAAEPSFSISQGTYNEPINLEIKAKNGEKIMYTLDDTVPTSKSGELYTKPIKIDKDTHIIAVAYDDKKKSRYAAATYEIVYDCKDRDFEINPDGIITGYMGSKSAITVPDYVNNIEVKAIGDNVFNNVSLTSVNLPDSVEKIGVSAFANCSLSSISANGVKTVENGAFENCASLVSVNMKNVINIGNRCFKNCKLLTTIPFSNNVEKLGANAFAFTGISNAKFPNVTEADGAFENTNIIEAYLPNVKGVYRTFYNCKLLSHVNTSNLEKIDASAFYNCNMLTNFDLTNVREVSANAFRKSGIASADLPNCTKLDTKAFYNCESLNYVNIPNVTRIMPDTFSYCENLEKINMQSVEEFNDVTSSYFTDCVSLKGLFLPNCKNLPNISWSANMQGAMNLGKKAQLTYIFAPRAEEVYSSKSEPFMYKCAKLKTVILTKVKSIDYINNNTGGVWYFGSDLNNLPSSYENKNITFAAPNLSYAANWAEKMNVDFIETGQISFNKISGDTIYYSTHDKELTLNLCFVKSLWDLEEINKNKKESTISALLDLNNDNILNAKDFAIINKK
;
A
#
# COMPACT_ATOMS: atom_id res chain seq x y z
N MET A 1 -6.44 9.54 -73.03
CA MET A 1 -5.76 8.49 -72.23
C MET A 1 -4.57 9.04 -71.42
N LYS A 2 -3.53 9.63 -72.03
CA LYS A 2 -2.38 10.22 -71.29
C LYS A 2 -2.76 11.28 -70.23
N ARG A 3 -3.70 12.19 -70.54
CA ARG A 3 -4.20 13.19 -69.56
C ARG A 3 -4.96 12.58 -68.36
N LEU A 4 -5.65 11.45 -68.57
CA LEU A 4 -6.39 10.76 -67.51
C LEU A 4 -5.42 10.04 -66.56
N ILE A 5 -4.37 9.42 -67.11
CA ILE A 5 -3.29 8.78 -66.33
C ILE A 5 -2.54 9.82 -65.50
N SER A 6 -2.20 10.98 -66.06
CA SER A 6 -1.55 12.06 -65.30
C SER A 6 -2.43 12.64 -64.18
N LEU A 7 -3.75 12.74 -64.39
CA LEU A 7 -4.68 13.21 -63.36
C LEU A 7 -4.84 12.20 -62.22
N VAL A 8 -4.93 10.90 -62.53
CA VAL A 8 -4.96 9.83 -61.53
C VAL A 8 -3.64 9.73 -60.78
N LEU A 9 -2.49 9.86 -61.45
CA LEU A 9 -1.18 9.88 -60.80
C LEU A 9 -1.04 11.09 -59.87
N ALA A 10 -1.46 12.27 -60.33
CA ALA A 10 -1.48 13.48 -59.50
C ALA A 10 -2.42 13.32 -58.30
N PHE A 11 -3.60 12.70 -58.47
CA PHE A 11 -4.53 12.43 -57.38
C PHE A 11 -3.97 11.44 -56.35
N VAL A 12 -3.33 10.34 -56.80
CA VAL A 12 -2.69 9.35 -55.92
C VAL A 12 -1.49 9.95 -55.19
N ILE A 13 -0.69 10.78 -55.86
CA ILE A 13 0.44 11.49 -55.25
C ILE A 13 -0.07 12.55 -54.25
N PHE A 14 -1.10 13.33 -54.59
CA PHE A 14 -1.61 14.40 -53.72
C PHE A 14 -2.33 13.85 -52.49
N PHE A 15 -3.13 12.78 -52.62
CA PHE A 15 -3.77 12.12 -51.47
C PHE A 15 -2.80 11.21 -50.68
N GLY A 16 -1.83 10.57 -51.33
CA GLY A 16 -0.80 9.76 -50.67
C GLY A 16 0.20 10.62 -49.89
N ILE A 17 0.65 11.74 -50.46
CA ILE A 17 1.53 12.70 -49.77
C ILE A 17 0.73 13.51 -48.75
N GLY A 18 -0.47 13.99 -49.09
CA GLY A 18 -1.35 14.72 -48.18
C GLY A 18 -1.78 13.91 -46.96
N GLY A 19 -2.13 12.63 -47.14
CA GLY A 19 -2.44 11.71 -46.04
C GLY A 19 -1.25 11.41 -45.15
N THR A 20 -0.06 11.24 -45.74
CA THR A 20 1.20 11.01 -44.98
C THR A 20 1.64 12.24 -44.21
N ILE A 21 1.54 13.43 -44.80
CA ILE A 21 1.84 14.71 -44.15
C ILE A 21 0.86 14.97 -43.01
N ALA A 22 -0.46 14.80 -43.23
CA ALA A 22 -1.46 14.96 -42.18
C ALA A 22 -1.29 13.97 -41.03
N TYR A 23 -0.94 12.71 -41.31
CA TYR A 23 -0.61 11.70 -40.31
C TYR A 23 0.62 12.10 -39.46
N ASN A 24 1.69 12.59 -40.11
CA ASN A 24 2.89 13.04 -39.40
C ASN A 24 2.62 14.30 -38.55
N ILE A 25 1.84 15.27 -39.04
CA ILE A 25 1.45 16.46 -38.27
C ILE A 25 0.62 16.08 -37.04
N ASN A 26 -0.35 15.17 -37.20
CA ASN A 26 -1.18 14.72 -36.07
C ASN A 26 -0.37 14.00 -34.99
N ASN A 27 0.63 13.20 -35.37
CA ASN A 27 1.52 12.54 -34.39
C ASN A 27 2.42 13.54 -33.67
N ILE A 28 3.00 14.52 -34.39
CA ILE A 28 3.80 15.58 -33.78
C ILE A 28 2.96 16.39 -32.78
N ASN A 29 1.71 16.73 -33.14
CA ASN A 29 0.81 17.45 -32.24
C ASN A 29 0.49 16.64 -30.97
N ARG A 30 0.21 15.33 -31.11
CA ARG A 30 -0.04 14.45 -29.95
C ARG A 30 1.15 14.36 -29.02
N GLN A 31 2.37 14.24 -29.57
CA GLN A 31 3.59 14.16 -28.76
C GLN A 31 3.87 15.50 -28.06
N ASN A 32 3.69 16.63 -28.74
CA ASN A 32 3.83 17.97 -28.15
C ASN A 32 2.80 18.19 -27.02
N GLU A 33 1.56 17.74 -27.19
CA GLU A 33 0.53 17.78 -26.15
C GLU A 33 0.92 16.92 -24.94
N ALA A 34 1.44 15.71 -25.15
CA ALA A 34 1.89 14.83 -24.07
C ALA A 34 3.11 15.41 -23.31
N THR A 35 4.06 16.03 -24.02
CA THR A 35 5.18 16.76 -23.41
C THR A 35 4.68 17.94 -22.58
N SER A 36 3.82 18.78 -23.14
CA SER A 36 3.26 19.93 -22.42
C SER A 36 2.46 19.51 -21.19
N PHE A 37 1.69 18.42 -21.28
CA PHE A 37 0.99 17.83 -20.15
C PHE A 37 1.97 17.42 -19.03
N THR A 38 3.05 16.73 -19.39
CA THR A 38 4.07 16.25 -18.45
C THR A 38 4.77 17.41 -17.74
N GLU A 39 5.14 18.47 -18.46
CA GLU A 39 5.77 19.66 -17.89
C GLU A 39 4.86 20.36 -16.88
N GLN A 40 3.59 20.56 -17.23
CA GLN A 40 2.60 21.15 -16.33
C GLN A 40 2.37 20.28 -15.08
N LEU A 41 2.31 18.95 -15.26
CA LEU A 41 2.15 18.02 -14.16
C LEU A 41 3.34 18.05 -13.20
N ASN A 42 4.57 18.01 -13.71
CA ASN A 42 5.76 18.05 -12.87
C ASN A 42 5.84 19.36 -12.06
N ALA A 43 5.38 20.49 -12.63
CA ALA A 43 5.26 21.74 -11.88
C ALA A 43 4.24 21.65 -10.74
N VAL A 44 3.10 20.98 -10.94
CA VAL A 44 2.09 20.74 -9.89
C VAL A 44 2.62 19.77 -8.83
N VAL A 45 3.21 18.63 -9.23
CA VAL A 45 3.79 17.63 -8.31
C VAL A 45 4.84 18.28 -7.41
N LYS A 46 5.75 19.08 -7.98
CA LYS A 46 6.80 19.79 -7.22
C LYS A 46 6.25 20.82 -6.23
N LYS A 47 5.09 21.42 -6.53
CA LYS A 47 4.42 22.37 -5.63
C LYS A 47 3.63 21.68 -4.52
N TYR A 48 3.13 20.47 -4.78
CA TYR A 48 2.20 19.71 -3.95
C TYR A 48 2.76 18.29 -3.72
N GLU A 49 3.92 18.22 -3.06
CA GLU A 49 4.76 17.01 -3.00
C GLU A 49 4.60 16.18 -1.71
N SER A 50 3.84 16.66 -0.72
CA SER A 50 3.56 15.85 0.47
C SER A 50 2.53 14.76 0.13
N ARG A 51 2.55 13.65 0.88
CA ARG A 51 1.58 12.55 0.66
C ARG A 51 0.14 13.04 0.74
N GLN A 52 -0.14 13.95 1.67
CA GLN A 52 -1.47 14.55 1.82
C GLN A 52 -1.87 15.39 0.60
N GLU A 53 -0.97 16.22 0.09
CA GLU A 53 -1.28 17.04 -1.10
C GLU A 53 -1.48 16.18 -2.35
N THR A 54 -0.72 15.09 -2.49
CA THR A 54 -0.95 14.09 -3.53
C THR A 54 -2.30 13.42 -3.36
N GLN A 55 -2.70 13.03 -2.15
CA GLN A 55 -4.05 12.51 -1.89
C GLN A 55 -5.15 13.53 -2.21
N ASN A 56 -4.87 14.84 -2.17
CA ASN A 56 -5.81 15.88 -2.60
C ASN A 56 -5.86 16.08 -4.13
N ARG A 57 -5.20 15.22 -4.90
CA ARG A 57 -5.22 15.26 -6.36
C ARG A 57 -6.10 14.14 -6.90
N LEU A 58 -6.97 14.51 -7.83
CA LEU A 58 -7.87 13.59 -8.51
C LEU A 58 -7.42 13.37 -9.94
N ILE A 59 -7.54 12.13 -10.39
CA ILE A 59 -7.33 11.70 -11.76
C ILE A 59 -8.71 11.37 -12.32
N VAL A 60 -9.20 12.25 -13.19
CA VAL A 60 -10.55 12.13 -13.73
C VAL A 60 -10.47 11.54 -15.12
N ASN A 61 -11.12 10.39 -15.33
CA ASN A 61 -11.15 9.64 -16.59
C ASN A 61 -12.07 10.30 -17.65
N SER A 62 -12.00 11.63 -17.75
CA SER A 62 -12.71 12.45 -18.74
C SER A 62 -12.10 13.85 -18.78
N ASN A 63 -11.77 14.35 -19.97
CA ASN A 63 -11.39 15.75 -20.16
C ASN A 63 -12.58 16.66 -20.57
N LYS A 64 -13.78 16.09 -20.71
CA LYS A 64 -14.99 16.80 -21.17
C LYS A 64 -15.65 17.64 -20.07
N ILE A 65 -15.29 17.40 -18.81
CA ILE A 65 -15.75 18.21 -17.69
C ILE A 65 -15.17 19.62 -17.81
N LYS A 66 -16.05 20.62 -17.82
CA LYS A 66 -15.68 22.04 -17.87
C LYS A 66 -15.55 22.68 -16.48
N GLU A 67 -16.26 22.15 -15.50
CA GLU A 67 -16.22 22.62 -14.11
C GLU A 67 -14.92 22.22 -13.43
N THR A 68 -14.37 23.11 -12.59
CA THR A 68 -13.16 22.84 -11.81
C THR A 68 -13.46 22.20 -10.46
N TYR A 69 -14.72 22.18 -10.02
CA TYR A 69 -15.14 21.76 -8.68
C TYR A 69 -14.36 22.43 -7.53
N GLY A 70 -13.76 23.60 -7.77
CA GLY A 70 -12.92 24.29 -6.80
C GLY A 70 -11.45 23.83 -6.77
N ALA A 71 -10.98 23.10 -7.77
CA ALA A 71 -9.57 22.75 -7.94
C ALA A 71 -8.70 24.00 -8.12
N VAL A 72 -7.52 23.99 -7.49
CA VAL A 72 -6.50 25.05 -7.57
C VAL A 72 -5.60 24.93 -8.80
N ALA A 73 -5.55 23.75 -9.42
CA ALA A 73 -4.93 23.52 -10.72
C ALA A 73 -5.67 22.41 -11.47
N VAL A 74 -5.81 22.56 -12.79
CA VAL A 74 -6.39 21.55 -13.68
C VAL A 74 -5.49 21.39 -14.90
N ILE A 75 -5.00 20.18 -15.14
CA ILE A 75 -4.14 19.84 -16.27
C ILE A 75 -4.88 18.83 -17.14
N LYS A 76 -5.03 19.11 -18.43
CA LYS A 76 -5.84 18.30 -19.35
C LYS A 76 -4.96 17.54 -20.33
N SER A 77 -5.29 16.28 -20.56
CA SER A 77 -4.76 15.46 -21.65
C SER A 77 -5.91 15.03 -22.58
N GLN A 78 -5.59 14.30 -23.64
CA GLN A 78 -6.61 13.63 -24.46
C GLN A 78 -7.28 12.53 -23.61
N ASN A 79 -8.57 12.73 -23.31
CA ASN A 79 -9.48 11.82 -22.59
C ASN A 79 -9.45 11.84 -21.05
N PHE A 80 -8.46 12.46 -20.41
CA PHE A 80 -8.44 12.56 -18.94
C PHE A 80 -7.92 13.94 -18.48
N GLN A 81 -8.14 14.25 -17.21
CA GLN A 81 -7.59 15.45 -16.58
C GLN A 81 -7.16 15.19 -15.14
N ILE A 82 -6.15 15.92 -14.70
CA ILE A 82 -5.64 15.92 -13.32
C ILE A 82 -6.13 17.18 -12.63
N MET A 83 -6.71 17.04 -11.44
CA MET A 83 -7.29 18.15 -10.66
C MET A 83 -6.66 18.18 -9.27
N GLN A 84 -5.95 19.26 -8.94
CA GLN A 84 -5.35 19.46 -7.62
C GLN A 84 -6.28 20.29 -6.74
N PHE A 85 -6.48 19.86 -5.49
CA PHE A 85 -7.23 20.61 -4.47
C PHE A 85 -6.32 21.01 -3.31
N ASP A 86 -6.73 22.06 -2.57
CA ASP A 86 -6.03 22.56 -1.39
C ASP A 86 -6.38 21.79 -0.10
N SER A 87 -7.41 20.93 -0.13
CA SER A 87 -7.83 20.12 1.01
C SER A 87 -8.54 18.83 0.59
N TYR A 88 -8.46 17.84 1.47
CA TYR A 88 -9.06 16.52 1.25
C TYR A 88 -10.57 16.57 1.10
N SER A 89 -11.25 17.35 1.96
CA SER A 89 -12.72 17.49 1.92
C SER A 89 -13.22 18.05 0.58
N LYS A 90 -12.52 19.03 -0.01
CA LYS A 90 -12.88 19.52 -1.35
C LYS A 90 -12.65 18.48 -2.43
N ALA A 91 -11.52 17.76 -2.37
CA ALA A 91 -11.27 16.65 -3.30
C ALA A 91 -12.32 15.55 -3.17
N GLU A 92 -12.71 15.17 -1.95
CA GLU A 92 -13.73 14.15 -1.70
C GLU A 92 -15.11 14.61 -2.21
N ASN A 93 -15.52 15.84 -1.92
CA ASN A 93 -16.77 16.39 -2.46
C ASN A 93 -16.77 16.45 -3.98
N ALA A 94 -15.66 16.86 -4.60
CA ALA A 94 -15.50 16.87 -6.05
C ALA A 94 -15.59 15.45 -6.62
N LYS A 95 -14.88 14.50 -6.02
CA LYS A 95 -14.90 13.08 -6.40
C LYS A 95 -16.32 12.53 -6.37
N LEU A 96 -17.04 12.66 -5.25
CA LEU A 96 -18.42 12.19 -5.12
C LEU A 96 -19.37 12.82 -6.16
N ASN A 97 -19.16 14.10 -6.49
CA ASN A 97 -19.98 14.77 -7.51
C ASN A 97 -19.65 14.32 -8.93
N ILE A 98 -18.37 14.05 -9.23
CA ILE A 98 -17.93 13.52 -10.52
C ILE A 98 -18.41 12.08 -10.72
N GLU A 99 -18.29 11.24 -9.69
CA GLU A 99 -18.73 9.84 -9.74
C GLU A 99 -20.26 9.71 -9.91
N LYS A 100 -21.05 10.66 -9.37
CA LYS A 100 -22.50 10.75 -9.64
C LYS A 100 -22.83 10.98 -11.12
N LEU A 101 -21.89 11.50 -11.91
CA LEU A 101 -22.04 11.64 -13.36
C LEU A 101 -21.70 10.34 -14.11
N GLY A 102 -21.33 9.27 -13.41
CA GLY A 102 -20.84 8.02 -14.00
C GLY A 102 -19.46 8.15 -14.62
N ILE A 103 -18.65 9.11 -14.15
CA ILE A 103 -17.28 9.33 -14.60
C ILE A 103 -16.33 8.80 -13.53
N ASP A 104 -15.42 7.89 -13.90
CA ASP A 104 -14.43 7.36 -12.97
C ASP A 104 -13.48 8.48 -12.50
N CYS A 105 -13.26 8.53 -11.19
CA CYS A 105 -12.46 9.54 -10.54
C CYS A 105 -11.52 8.88 -9.51
N ASP A 106 -10.29 8.64 -9.92
CA ASP A 106 -9.28 8.03 -9.07
C ASP A 106 -8.63 9.09 -8.17
N ARG A 107 -8.15 8.67 -7.00
CA ARG A 107 -7.30 9.51 -6.15
C ARG A 107 -5.83 9.22 -6.48
N ASP A 108 -4.98 10.25 -6.49
CA ASP A 108 -3.55 10.07 -6.70
C ASP A 108 -2.87 9.53 -5.43
N ASP A 109 -1.80 8.77 -5.58
CA ASP A 109 -0.93 8.31 -4.49
C ASP A 109 0.48 8.01 -5.02
N TYR A 110 1.39 7.64 -4.12
CA TYR A 110 2.76 7.28 -4.48
C TYR A 110 2.92 5.84 -4.93
N ALA A 111 3.81 5.69 -5.89
CA ALA A 111 4.55 4.51 -6.24
C ALA A 111 5.99 4.64 -5.73
N TYR A 112 6.56 3.50 -5.34
CA TYR A 112 7.97 3.40 -5.01
C TYR A 112 8.59 2.23 -5.76
N VAL A 113 9.83 2.40 -6.20
CA VAL A 113 10.72 1.29 -6.53
C VAL A 113 11.43 0.84 -5.27
N GLU A 114 11.54 -0.48 -5.07
CA GLU A 114 12.15 -1.07 -3.88
C GLU A 114 13.19 -2.13 -4.29
N SER A 115 14.33 -2.15 -3.61
CA SER A 115 15.31 -3.24 -3.63
C SER A 115 15.53 -3.79 -2.21
N ASN A 116 15.80 -5.09 -2.10
CA ASN A 116 16.01 -5.78 -0.82
C ASN A 116 17.51 -5.84 -0.43
N GLY A 117 18.26 -4.81 -0.82
CA GLY A 117 19.70 -4.71 -0.58
C GLY A 117 20.55 -5.63 -1.46
N ASN A 118 21.88 -5.52 -1.28
CA ASN A 118 22.86 -6.21 -2.11
C ASN A 118 23.22 -7.58 -1.53
N ASP A 119 23.36 -8.58 -2.39
CA ASP A 119 23.99 -9.86 -2.03
C ASP A 119 25.51 -9.75 -2.16
N THR A 120 26.23 -10.52 -1.35
CA THR A 120 27.70 -10.62 -1.39
C THR A 120 28.19 -11.80 -2.23
N SER A 121 27.27 -12.68 -2.67
CA SER A 121 27.61 -13.87 -3.46
C SER A 121 28.03 -13.51 -4.89
N LYS A 122 29.22 -13.97 -5.29
CA LYS A 122 29.79 -13.72 -6.63
C LYS A 122 29.54 -14.87 -7.60
N ASP A 123 28.29 -15.16 -7.93
CA ASP A 123 27.95 -16.20 -8.92
C ASP A 123 26.93 -15.71 -9.95
N LEU A 124 27.14 -16.09 -11.21
CA LEU A 124 26.24 -15.84 -12.34
C LEU A 124 25.14 -16.90 -12.41
N TRP A 125 24.68 -17.40 -11.26
CA TRP A 125 23.73 -18.52 -11.18
C TRP A 125 22.44 -18.20 -11.92
N ALA A 126 21.95 -16.96 -11.81
CA ALA A 126 20.68 -16.52 -12.38
C ALA A 126 20.66 -16.69 -13.91
N ALA A 127 21.69 -16.18 -14.58
CA ALA A 127 21.87 -16.30 -16.03
C ALA A 127 21.97 -17.77 -16.49
N LYS A 128 22.75 -18.59 -15.77
CA LYS A 128 22.92 -20.02 -16.05
C LYS A 128 21.63 -20.81 -15.84
N ASN A 129 20.88 -20.49 -14.79
CA ASN A 129 19.63 -21.17 -14.42
C ASN A 129 18.55 -20.94 -15.49
N VAL A 130 18.42 -19.71 -16.01
CA VAL A 130 17.51 -19.39 -17.12
C VAL A 130 18.09 -19.73 -18.51
N GLN A 131 19.35 -20.16 -18.58
CA GLN A 131 20.09 -20.54 -19.79
C GLN A 131 20.19 -19.44 -20.85
N CYS A 132 20.29 -18.16 -20.45
CA CYS A 132 20.47 -17.06 -21.40
C CYS A 132 21.87 -17.09 -22.05
N ASP A 133 22.89 -17.52 -21.30
CA ASP A 133 24.28 -17.65 -21.76
C ASP A 133 24.41 -18.62 -22.94
N VAL A 134 23.84 -19.82 -22.80
CA VAL A 134 23.84 -20.84 -23.86
C VAL A 134 23.01 -20.39 -25.07
N THR A 135 21.90 -19.70 -24.83
CA THR A 135 21.02 -19.20 -25.88
C THR A 135 21.69 -18.11 -26.71
N ASN A 136 22.31 -17.13 -26.05
CA ASN A 136 23.02 -16.04 -26.72
C ASN A 136 24.24 -16.57 -27.49
N TYR A 137 24.98 -17.53 -26.92
CA TYR A 137 26.06 -18.20 -27.63
C TYR A 137 25.57 -18.88 -28.92
N TYR A 138 24.48 -19.64 -28.84
CA TYR A 138 23.89 -20.29 -30.01
C TYR A 138 23.46 -19.28 -31.08
N LEU A 139 22.67 -18.28 -30.71
CA LEU A 139 22.14 -17.30 -31.67
C LEU A 139 23.26 -16.51 -32.36
N ASN A 140 24.31 -16.12 -31.63
CA ASN A 140 25.49 -15.49 -32.24
C ASN A 140 26.23 -16.42 -33.21
N SER A 141 26.32 -17.72 -32.90
CA SER A 141 27.01 -18.70 -33.75
C SER A 141 26.31 -18.98 -35.08
N THR A 142 25.02 -18.66 -35.20
CA THR A 142 24.25 -18.86 -36.44
C THR A 142 24.70 -17.93 -37.58
N GLY A 143 25.27 -16.76 -37.26
CA GLY A 143 25.56 -15.71 -38.23
C GLY A 143 24.32 -15.02 -38.80
N GLU A 144 23.11 -15.32 -38.30
CA GLU A 144 21.88 -14.64 -38.71
C GLU A 144 21.83 -13.18 -38.25
N LYS A 145 21.19 -12.33 -39.05
CA LYS A 145 20.95 -10.94 -38.70
C LYS A 145 19.54 -10.77 -38.15
N TYR A 146 19.44 -10.50 -36.85
CA TYR A 146 18.18 -10.28 -36.16
C TYR A 146 17.68 -8.83 -36.27
N ARG A 147 16.36 -8.64 -36.11
CA ARG A 147 15.75 -7.30 -36.08
C ARG A 147 16.15 -6.59 -34.78
N ASP A 148 16.33 -5.28 -34.84
CA ASP A 148 16.41 -4.46 -33.62
C ASP A 148 15.05 -4.50 -32.89
N ILE A 149 15.10 -4.68 -31.57
CA ILE A 149 13.93 -4.70 -30.69
C ILE A 149 14.09 -3.60 -29.65
N THR A 150 13.04 -2.82 -29.43
CA THR A 150 13.04 -1.76 -28.42
C THR A 150 12.39 -2.25 -27.12
N VAL A 151 13.18 -2.35 -26.06
CA VAL A 151 12.72 -2.58 -24.69
C VAL A 151 12.70 -1.24 -23.95
N ALA A 152 11.50 -0.75 -23.70
CA ALA A 152 11.27 0.42 -22.87
C ALA A 152 11.41 0.05 -21.38
N VAL A 153 12.14 0.86 -20.61
CA VAL A 153 12.32 0.66 -19.16
C VAL A 153 11.72 1.85 -18.44
N MET A 154 10.56 1.66 -17.80
CA MET A 154 9.89 2.68 -16.99
C MET A 154 10.40 2.61 -15.55
N ASP A 155 11.40 3.43 -15.22
CA ASP A 155 12.14 3.34 -13.96
C ASP A 155 12.78 4.69 -13.58
N THR A 156 13.87 4.71 -12.81
CA THR A 156 14.58 5.93 -12.36
C THR A 156 15.50 6.55 -13.41
N GLY A 157 15.65 5.93 -14.58
CA GLY A 157 16.53 6.36 -15.66
C GLY A 157 17.58 5.30 -16.00
N ILE A 158 18.62 5.68 -16.74
CA ILE A 158 19.79 4.82 -17.01
C ILE A 158 21.09 5.64 -16.95
N ASN A 159 22.21 5.04 -16.58
CA ASN A 159 23.54 5.60 -16.82
C ASN A 159 24.01 5.27 -18.26
N PRO A 160 23.96 6.20 -19.23
CA PRO A 160 24.32 5.89 -20.61
C PRO A 160 25.82 5.69 -20.85
N LYS A 161 26.67 6.01 -19.86
CA LYS A 161 28.13 5.86 -19.96
C LYS A 161 28.62 4.48 -19.53
N HIS A 162 27.74 3.67 -18.93
CA HIS A 162 28.11 2.33 -18.50
C HIS A 162 28.41 1.44 -19.72
N GLU A 163 29.54 0.71 -19.70
CA GLU A 163 30.05 -0.03 -20.86
C GLU A 163 29.04 -1.05 -21.44
N ALA A 164 28.29 -1.72 -20.55
CA ALA A 164 27.27 -2.70 -20.93
C ALA A 164 26.14 -2.14 -21.83
N PHE A 165 25.97 -0.81 -21.90
CA PHE A 165 24.94 -0.17 -22.73
C PHE A 165 25.49 0.47 -24.01
N ALA A 166 26.79 0.33 -24.29
CA ALA A 166 27.41 0.90 -25.48
C ALA A 166 26.68 0.45 -26.77
N GLY A 167 26.19 1.40 -27.56
CA GLY A 167 25.46 1.13 -28.80
C GLY A 167 24.06 0.53 -28.64
N ARG A 168 23.53 0.44 -27.41
CA ARG A 168 22.22 -0.16 -27.12
C ARG A 168 21.14 0.85 -26.73
N ILE A 169 21.45 2.12 -26.52
CA ILE A 169 20.49 3.11 -26.00
C ILE A 169 19.73 3.82 -27.13
N ILE A 170 18.40 3.91 -26.97
CA ILE A 170 17.54 4.82 -27.72
C ILE A 170 17.17 5.96 -26.77
N GLU A 171 17.55 7.18 -27.11
CA GLU A 171 17.32 8.33 -26.25
C GLU A 171 15.83 8.66 -26.09
N CYS A 172 15.44 9.03 -24.87
CA CYS A 172 14.14 9.62 -24.57
C CYS A 172 14.37 11.03 -24.04
N ASN A 173 14.04 12.05 -24.82
CA ASN A 173 14.29 13.45 -24.45
C ASN A 173 13.23 14.03 -23.49
N GLN A 174 12.66 13.20 -22.62
CA GLN A 174 11.61 13.58 -21.68
C GLN A 174 11.82 12.94 -20.31
N ASN A 175 11.62 13.74 -19.27
CA ASN A 175 11.61 13.32 -17.88
C ASN A 175 10.19 13.44 -17.30
N PHE A 176 9.70 12.37 -16.69
CA PHE A 176 8.36 12.29 -16.10
C PHE A 176 8.42 12.35 -14.56
N SER A 177 9.62 12.38 -13.98
CA SER A 177 9.84 12.49 -12.55
C SER A 177 10.01 13.96 -12.09
N SER A 178 10.01 14.16 -10.77
CA SER A 178 10.21 15.47 -10.14
C SER A 178 11.69 15.84 -9.89
N SER A 179 12.64 14.96 -10.18
CA SER A 179 14.09 15.24 -10.07
C SER A 179 14.73 15.42 -11.45
N SER A 180 15.96 15.95 -11.51
CA SER A 180 16.73 16.15 -12.74
C SER A 180 16.11 17.13 -13.75
N ASN A 181 16.81 17.37 -14.87
CA ASN A 181 16.35 18.27 -15.93
C ASN A 181 15.15 17.70 -16.71
N ALA A 182 14.29 18.56 -17.24
CA ALA A 182 13.05 18.18 -17.94
C ALA A 182 13.24 17.25 -19.16
N ASN A 183 14.41 17.32 -19.80
CA ASN A 183 14.72 16.55 -21.02
C ASN A 183 15.82 15.50 -20.76
N SER A 184 15.84 14.92 -19.56
CA SER A 184 16.89 13.98 -19.13
C SER A 184 16.32 12.60 -18.83
N PHE A 185 16.93 11.58 -19.41
CA PHE A 185 16.71 10.17 -19.07
C PHE A 185 17.82 9.58 -18.18
N TYR A 186 18.77 10.41 -17.75
CA TYR A 186 19.86 10.00 -16.87
C TYR A 186 19.32 9.54 -15.52
N ASP A 187 19.90 8.45 -15.02
CA ASP A 187 19.61 7.94 -13.70
C ASP A 187 20.27 8.80 -12.61
N ASP A 188 19.53 9.03 -11.53
CA ASP A 188 19.96 9.73 -10.32
C ASP A 188 19.59 8.95 -9.04
N SER A 189 19.15 7.69 -9.19
CA SER A 189 18.82 6.76 -8.10
C SER A 189 19.64 5.46 -8.18
N GLY A 190 19.82 4.91 -9.39
CA GLY A 190 20.57 3.68 -9.67
C GLY A 190 19.70 2.48 -10.02
N HIS A 191 18.46 2.43 -9.52
CA HIS A 191 17.56 1.28 -9.72
C HIS A 191 17.30 0.98 -11.21
N GLY A 192 17.01 2.00 -12.02
CA GLY A 192 16.78 1.84 -13.45
C GLY A 192 18.01 1.39 -14.23
N THR A 193 19.21 1.81 -13.81
CA THR A 193 20.49 1.30 -14.31
C THR A 193 20.66 -0.18 -13.97
N ASN A 194 20.35 -0.58 -12.73
CA ASN A 194 20.39 -1.98 -12.31
C ASN A 194 19.38 -2.83 -13.10
N VAL A 195 18.15 -2.36 -13.31
CA VAL A 195 17.12 -3.08 -14.09
C VAL A 195 17.53 -3.23 -15.56
N SER A 196 18.02 -2.14 -16.16
CA SER A 196 18.50 -2.13 -17.55
C SER A 196 19.71 -3.05 -17.74
N GLY A 197 20.58 -3.15 -16.74
CA GLY A 197 21.74 -4.04 -16.73
C GLY A 197 21.35 -5.51 -16.86
N VAL A 198 20.28 -5.95 -16.18
CA VAL A 198 19.79 -7.34 -16.31
C VAL A 198 19.35 -7.62 -17.75
N ILE A 199 18.70 -6.68 -18.43
CA ILE A 199 18.33 -6.85 -19.84
C ILE A 199 19.59 -6.93 -20.72
N ALA A 200 20.50 -5.95 -20.58
CA ALA A 200 21.68 -5.84 -21.44
C ALA A 200 22.63 -7.04 -21.32
N LEU A 201 22.91 -7.48 -20.09
CA LEU A 201 23.85 -8.58 -19.80
C LEU A 201 23.33 -9.96 -20.23
N ASN A 202 22.02 -10.11 -20.42
CA ASN A 202 21.40 -11.39 -20.71
C ASN A 202 20.82 -11.47 -22.14
N THR A 203 21.06 -10.47 -23.00
CA THR A 203 20.54 -10.42 -24.38
C THR A 203 21.58 -9.93 -25.41
N LEU A 204 21.31 -10.16 -26.70
CA LEU A 204 22.15 -9.71 -27.81
C LEU A 204 22.10 -8.18 -28.04
N ASP A 205 23.09 -7.62 -28.75
CA ASP A 205 23.27 -6.17 -28.96
C ASP A 205 22.18 -5.49 -29.79
N ASN A 206 21.41 -6.24 -30.58
CA ASN A 206 20.24 -5.74 -31.32
C ASN A 206 19.04 -5.46 -30.41
N ILE A 207 19.06 -5.90 -29.14
CA ILE A 207 18.09 -5.48 -28.15
C ILE A 207 18.48 -4.10 -27.63
N LYS A 208 17.68 -3.10 -27.99
CA LYS A 208 17.88 -1.69 -27.65
C LYS A 208 17.04 -1.30 -26.44
N ILE A 209 17.61 -0.48 -25.56
CA ILE A 209 16.99 -0.03 -24.32
C ILE A 209 16.57 1.42 -24.48
N LYS A 210 15.28 1.70 -24.22
CA LYS A 210 14.74 3.06 -24.20
C LYS A 210 14.31 3.43 -22.76
N PRO A 211 15.10 4.24 -22.04
CA PRO A 211 14.78 4.62 -20.67
C PRO A 211 13.65 5.65 -20.62
N TYR A 212 12.63 5.39 -19.81
CA TYR A 212 11.57 6.34 -19.44
C TYR A 212 11.70 6.66 -17.95
N LYS A 213 12.40 7.76 -17.65
CA LYS A 213 12.59 8.23 -16.27
C LYS A 213 11.25 8.68 -15.67
N THR A 214 10.63 7.78 -14.92
CA THR A 214 9.30 7.93 -14.29
C THR A 214 9.41 8.13 -12.78
N PHE A 215 10.49 7.63 -12.17
CA PHE A 215 10.77 7.73 -10.75
C PHE A 215 11.91 8.72 -10.48
N ASP A 216 11.80 9.46 -9.38
CA ASP A 216 12.79 10.43 -8.95
C ASP A 216 14.00 9.77 -8.26
N LYS A 217 14.95 10.59 -7.79
CA LYS A 217 16.18 10.14 -7.11
C LYS A 217 15.94 9.24 -5.90
N ASP A 218 14.79 9.40 -5.23
CA ASP A 218 14.41 8.64 -4.04
C ASP A 218 13.57 7.40 -4.41
N GLY A 219 13.47 7.10 -5.71
CA GLY A 219 12.67 6.00 -6.23
C GLY A 219 11.17 6.23 -6.10
N LYS A 220 10.72 7.49 -6.00
CA LYS A 220 9.31 7.87 -5.82
C LYS A 220 8.69 8.36 -7.12
N SER A 221 7.43 8.02 -7.36
CA SER A 221 6.61 8.58 -8.45
C SER A 221 5.15 8.69 -8.02
N THR A 222 4.37 9.56 -8.63
CA THR A 222 2.91 9.63 -8.43
C THR A 222 2.16 8.81 -9.48
N ASN A 223 0.93 8.37 -9.18
CA ASN A 223 0.07 7.74 -10.18
C ASN A 223 -0.12 8.65 -11.39
N SER A 224 -0.27 9.96 -11.16
CA SER A 224 -0.36 10.95 -12.23
C SER A 224 0.87 10.96 -13.14
N GLN A 225 2.08 10.82 -12.58
CA GLN A 225 3.32 10.77 -13.37
C GLN A 225 3.44 9.46 -14.15
N ILE A 226 3.03 8.32 -13.58
CA ILE A 226 2.94 7.05 -14.30
C ILE A 226 1.97 7.18 -15.49
N ILE A 227 0.80 7.78 -15.27
CA ILE A 227 -0.18 8.07 -16.34
C ILE A 227 0.44 8.98 -17.41
N ALA A 228 1.19 10.00 -17.02
CA ALA A 228 1.88 10.89 -17.96
C ALA A 228 2.88 10.11 -18.83
N THR A 229 3.70 9.23 -18.24
CA THR A 229 4.62 8.37 -18.98
C THR A 229 3.89 7.46 -19.96
N LEU A 230 2.85 6.75 -19.52
CA LEU A 230 2.07 5.84 -20.37
C LEU A 230 1.40 6.59 -21.54
N ASN A 231 0.83 7.76 -21.24
CA ASN A 231 0.22 8.62 -22.25
C ASN A 231 1.25 9.12 -23.27
N TYR A 232 2.45 9.49 -22.81
CA TYR A 232 3.54 9.88 -23.71
C TYR A 232 3.99 8.72 -24.60
N ILE A 233 4.18 7.52 -24.05
CA ILE A 233 4.53 6.33 -24.84
C ILE A 233 3.47 6.09 -25.93
N LEU A 234 2.18 6.18 -25.59
CA LEU A 234 1.08 6.04 -26.55
C LEU A 234 1.05 7.09 -27.66
N SER A 235 1.67 8.25 -27.43
CA SER A 235 1.78 9.35 -28.39
C SER A 235 2.97 9.21 -29.35
N GLU A 236 3.91 8.31 -29.05
CA GLU A 236 5.10 8.15 -29.87
C GLU A 236 4.78 7.61 -31.27
N LYS A 237 5.57 8.03 -32.24
CA LYS A 237 5.46 7.59 -33.63
C LYS A 237 5.63 6.07 -33.78
N SER A 238 6.54 5.49 -33.00
CA SER A 238 6.82 4.07 -32.95
C SER A 238 6.79 3.62 -31.50
N LEU A 239 5.86 2.74 -31.17
CA LEU A 239 5.78 2.16 -29.83
C LEU A 239 6.96 1.22 -29.56
N PRO A 240 7.39 1.07 -28.30
CA PRO A 240 8.33 0.02 -27.94
C PRO A 240 7.69 -1.36 -28.16
N ASP A 241 8.52 -2.37 -28.40
CA ASP A 241 8.05 -3.75 -28.57
C ASP A 241 7.74 -4.40 -27.21
N VAL A 242 8.55 -4.06 -26.20
CA VAL A 242 8.41 -4.53 -24.82
C VAL A 242 8.50 -3.34 -23.87
N ILE A 243 7.65 -3.28 -22.84
CA ILE A 243 7.80 -2.36 -21.70
C ILE A 243 8.07 -3.18 -20.44
N ASN A 244 9.20 -2.89 -19.80
CA ASN A 244 9.54 -3.39 -18.48
C ASN A 244 9.10 -2.38 -17.41
N MET A 245 8.20 -2.81 -16.53
CA MET A 245 7.77 -2.07 -15.33
C MET A 245 8.29 -2.79 -14.08
N SER A 246 9.50 -2.46 -13.62
CA SER A 246 10.10 -3.09 -12.44
C SER A 246 9.60 -2.50 -11.12
N PHE A 247 8.30 -2.20 -11.03
CA PHE A 247 7.64 -1.69 -9.84
C PHE A 247 6.27 -2.33 -9.67
N SER A 248 5.82 -2.45 -8.42
CA SER A 248 4.54 -3.04 -8.07
C SER A 248 3.98 -2.29 -6.85
N VAL A 249 2.76 -1.74 -6.98
CA VAL A 249 2.27 -0.74 -6.02
C VAL A 249 0.85 -1.03 -5.58
N GLN A 250 0.69 -1.20 -4.27
CA GLN A 250 -0.58 -1.62 -3.66
C GLN A 250 -1.66 -0.53 -3.70
N SER A 251 -1.31 0.67 -3.23
CA SER A 251 -2.21 1.83 -3.12
C SER A 251 -2.80 2.27 -4.44
N LEU A 252 -2.16 1.84 -5.53
CA LEU A 252 -2.46 2.23 -6.88
C LEU A 252 -3.39 1.25 -7.60
N SER A 253 -3.67 0.07 -7.06
CA SER A 253 -4.36 -1.04 -7.76
C SER A 253 -5.77 -0.74 -8.33
N GLY A 254 -6.42 0.37 -7.97
CA GLY A 254 -7.78 0.72 -8.41
C GLY A 254 -7.91 1.88 -9.41
N SER A 255 -6.88 2.22 -10.19
CA SER A 255 -6.94 3.40 -11.08
C SER A 255 -7.47 3.07 -12.48
N SER A 256 -8.72 3.44 -12.74
CA SER A 256 -9.39 3.27 -14.04
C SER A 256 -8.61 3.86 -15.23
N THR A 257 -8.08 5.07 -15.08
CA THR A 257 -7.40 5.80 -16.17
C THR A 257 -6.08 5.14 -16.52
N ARG A 258 -5.26 4.85 -15.52
CA ARG A 258 -3.95 4.21 -15.72
C ARG A 258 -4.10 2.82 -16.32
N ASP A 259 -5.02 2.02 -15.77
CA ASP A 259 -5.26 0.66 -16.21
C ASP A 259 -5.75 0.62 -17.66
N SER A 260 -6.57 1.59 -18.08
CA SER A 260 -7.00 1.78 -19.47
C SER A 260 -5.83 2.09 -20.41
N LEU A 261 -4.90 2.95 -20.02
CA LEU A 261 -3.71 3.26 -20.82
C LEU A 261 -2.81 2.03 -20.99
N THR A 262 -2.61 1.26 -19.92
CA THR A 262 -1.85 0.00 -19.94
C THR A 262 -2.50 -1.01 -20.88
N ARG A 263 -3.81 -1.26 -20.76
CA ARG A 263 -4.54 -2.14 -21.69
C ARG A 263 -4.51 -1.64 -23.14
N THR A 264 -4.52 -0.33 -23.35
CA THR A 264 -4.40 0.26 -24.70
C THR A 264 -3.05 -0.06 -25.33
N LEU A 265 -1.95 0.04 -24.58
CA LEU A 265 -0.62 -0.35 -25.07
C LEU A 265 -0.57 -1.82 -25.47
N ILE A 266 -1.11 -2.71 -24.63
CA ILE A 266 -1.20 -4.16 -24.92
C ILE A 266 -2.00 -4.40 -26.20
N SER A 267 -3.16 -3.74 -26.35
CA SER A 267 -4.01 -3.87 -27.56
C SER A 267 -3.32 -3.39 -28.85
N LYS A 268 -2.33 -2.50 -28.73
CA LYS A 268 -1.50 -2.03 -29.85
C LYS A 268 -0.28 -2.93 -30.11
N GLY A 269 -0.18 -4.07 -29.43
CA GLY A 269 0.84 -5.08 -29.64
C GLY A 269 2.09 -4.93 -28.77
N VAL A 270 2.07 -4.04 -27.77
CA VAL A 270 3.21 -3.88 -26.84
C VAL A 270 3.15 -4.97 -25.77
N THR A 271 4.21 -5.77 -25.64
CA THR A 271 4.32 -6.73 -24.54
C THR A 271 4.71 -5.99 -23.25
N ILE A 272 3.90 -6.06 -22.20
CA ILE A 272 4.23 -5.43 -20.91
C ILE A 272 4.60 -6.51 -19.91
N VAL A 273 5.73 -6.32 -19.24
CA VAL A 273 6.25 -7.22 -18.21
C VAL A 273 6.41 -6.44 -16.91
N THR A 274 5.94 -7.00 -15.80
CA THR A 274 6.03 -6.35 -14.49
C THR A 274 6.53 -7.27 -13.39
N SER A 275 7.10 -6.70 -12.33
CA SER A 275 7.40 -7.42 -11.10
C SER A 275 6.13 -7.66 -10.28
N ALA A 276 6.03 -8.80 -9.59
CA ALA A 276 4.88 -9.13 -8.72
C ALA A 276 4.86 -8.27 -7.43
N GLY A 277 6.03 -7.85 -6.95
CA GLY A 277 6.22 -7.05 -5.72
C GLY A 277 6.91 -7.82 -4.58
N ASN A 278 7.29 -7.10 -3.52
CA ASN A 278 8.23 -7.57 -2.48
C ASN A 278 7.63 -7.66 -1.07
N LYS A 279 6.32 -7.92 -0.92
CA LYS A 279 5.63 -7.91 0.38
C LYS A 279 5.16 -9.29 0.87
N ASN A 280 5.42 -10.36 0.13
CA ASN A 280 4.94 -11.72 0.41
C ASN A 280 3.41 -11.77 0.59
N VAL A 281 2.70 -11.17 -0.36
CA VAL A 281 1.23 -11.12 -0.40
C VAL A 281 0.71 -11.45 -1.79
N ASN A 282 -0.61 -11.55 -1.92
CA ASN A 282 -1.23 -11.76 -3.20
C ASN A 282 -1.02 -10.56 -4.13
N ALA A 283 -0.39 -10.77 -5.28
CA ALA A 283 -0.02 -9.75 -6.26
C ALA A 283 -1.24 -9.08 -6.91
N LYS A 284 -2.44 -9.68 -6.83
CA LYS A 284 -3.69 -9.09 -7.36
C LYS A 284 -4.04 -7.73 -6.75
N TYR A 285 -3.47 -7.40 -5.59
CA TYR A 285 -3.66 -6.12 -4.91
C TYR A 285 -2.66 -5.04 -5.34
N TYR A 286 -1.83 -5.32 -6.35
CA TYR A 286 -0.77 -4.43 -6.78
C TYR A 286 -0.88 -4.17 -8.28
N TYR A 287 -0.73 -2.91 -8.67
CA TYR A 287 -0.54 -2.52 -10.06
C TYR A 287 0.95 -2.60 -10.44
N PRO A 288 1.32 -3.02 -11.64
CA PRO A 288 0.47 -3.50 -12.76
C PRO A 288 0.12 -4.99 -12.72
N ALA A 289 0.55 -5.71 -11.69
CA ALA A 289 0.37 -7.17 -11.57
C ALA A 289 -1.10 -7.64 -11.58
N ASN A 290 -2.04 -6.73 -11.33
CA ASN A 290 -3.48 -7.01 -11.34
C ASN A 290 -4.16 -6.78 -12.70
N ILE A 291 -3.41 -6.41 -13.75
CA ILE A 291 -3.96 -6.11 -15.08
C ILE A 291 -3.79 -7.31 -16.00
N ASP A 292 -4.92 -7.87 -16.47
CA ASP A 292 -4.92 -8.94 -17.46
C ASP A 292 -4.13 -8.55 -18.72
N GLY A 293 -3.28 -9.47 -19.19
CA GLY A 293 -2.39 -9.28 -20.35
C GLY A 293 -1.07 -8.58 -20.05
N VAL A 294 -0.82 -8.17 -18.80
CA VAL A 294 0.52 -7.86 -18.31
C VAL A 294 1.17 -9.14 -17.81
N ILE A 295 2.38 -9.46 -18.28
CA ILE A 295 3.15 -10.62 -17.81
C ILE A 295 3.72 -10.30 -16.44
N THR A 296 3.14 -10.89 -15.40
CA THR A 296 3.54 -10.68 -14.00
C THR A 296 4.58 -11.70 -13.57
N VAL A 297 5.69 -11.20 -13.04
CA VAL A 297 6.88 -12.01 -12.75
C VAL A 297 7.16 -12.05 -11.25
N SER A 298 7.15 -13.24 -10.65
CA SER A 298 7.63 -13.46 -9.28
C SER A 298 9.14 -13.69 -9.21
N ALA A 299 9.71 -13.57 -8.00
CA ALA A 299 11.12 -13.83 -7.75
C ALA A 299 11.37 -15.23 -7.20
N SER A 300 12.35 -15.92 -7.79
CA SER A 300 12.93 -17.16 -7.28
C SER A 300 14.35 -16.96 -6.75
N ASN A 301 14.79 -17.88 -5.89
CA ASN A 301 16.19 -18.00 -5.46
C ASN A 301 16.92 -19.10 -6.25
N LYS A 302 18.21 -19.30 -5.96
CA LYS A 302 19.08 -20.29 -6.63
C LYS A 302 18.62 -21.74 -6.56
N ASN A 303 17.73 -22.07 -5.62
CA ASN A 303 17.15 -23.41 -5.45
C ASN A 303 15.79 -23.52 -6.14
N ASN A 304 15.43 -22.58 -7.02
CA ASN A 304 14.12 -22.49 -7.68
C ASN A 304 12.93 -22.40 -6.73
N LYS A 305 13.14 -21.93 -5.50
CA LYS A 305 12.07 -21.66 -4.54
C LYS A 305 11.67 -20.20 -4.60
N LYS A 306 10.42 -19.89 -4.23
CA LYS A 306 9.96 -18.51 -4.07
C LYS A 306 10.92 -17.76 -3.15
N ALA A 307 11.34 -16.56 -3.56
CA ALA A 307 12.02 -15.65 -2.65
C ALA A 307 11.07 -15.25 -1.52
N ASP A 308 11.53 -15.19 -0.27
CA ASP A 308 10.67 -14.99 0.90
C ASP A 308 9.81 -13.72 0.78
N PHE A 309 10.35 -12.67 0.15
CA PHE A 309 9.66 -11.40 -0.09
C PHE A 309 8.72 -11.40 -1.30
N SER A 310 8.84 -12.32 -2.26
CA SER A 310 8.09 -12.25 -3.52
C SER A 310 6.59 -12.32 -3.28
N ASN A 311 5.83 -11.42 -3.89
CA ASN A 311 4.38 -11.58 -4.00
C ASN A 311 4.04 -12.82 -4.84
N TYR A 312 2.80 -13.28 -4.71
CA TYR A 312 2.31 -14.55 -5.25
C TYR A 312 0.85 -14.46 -5.70
N GLY A 313 0.27 -15.55 -6.18
CA GLY A 313 -1.16 -15.66 -6.50
C GLY A 313 -1.41 -15.94 -7.98
N LYS A 314 -2.68 -16.12 -8.31
CA LYS A 314 -3.14 -16.53 -9.66
C LYS A 314 -2.79 -15.58 -10.79
N CYS A 315 -2.54 -14.30 -10.49
CA CYS A 315 -2.15 -13.32 -11.48
C CYS A 315 -0.64 -13.35 -11.78
N VAL A 316 0.15 -14.22 -11.11
CA VAL A 316 1.55 -14.44 -11.49
C VAL A 316 1.59 -15.44 -12.65
N ASP A 317 2.09 -14.99 -13.79
CA ASP A 317 2.17 -15.81 -15.01
C ASP A 317 3.43 -16.65 -15.07
N ILE A 318 4.54 -16.12 -14.53
CA ILE A 318 5.84 -16.80 -14.55
C ILE A 318 6.75 -16.31 -13.42
N SER A 319 7.82 -17.04 -13.13
CA SER A 319 8.89 -16.62 -12.22
C SER A 319 10.22 -16.46 -12.93
N ALA A 320 11.09 -15.62 -12.37
CA ALA A 320 12.49 -15.52 -12.77
C ALA A 320 13.39 -15.30 -11.54
N PRO A 321 14.72 -15.46 -11.68
CA PRO A 321 15.66 -15.16 -10.60
C PRO A 321 15.47 -13.75 -10.04
N GLY A 322 15.46 -13.62 -8.71
CA GLY A 322 15.34 -12.32 -8.03
C GLY A 322 16.17 -12.21 -6.76
N VAL A 323 17.05 -13.17 -6.48
CA VAL A 323 17.95 -13.17 -5.31
C VAL A 323 19.40 -13.32 -5.79
N GLY A 324 20.25 -12.36 -5.47
CA GLY A 324 21.64 -12.34 -5.90
C GLY A 324 21.79 -12.22 -7.41
N VAL A 325 21.04 -11.31 -8.03
CA VAL A 325 21.06 -11.09 -9.49
C VAL A 325 22.20 -10.14 -9.85
N TYR A 326 23.14 -10.62 -10.68
CA TYR A 326 24.26 -9.81 -11.17
C TYR A 326 23.80 -8.73 -12.16
N THR A 327 24.19 -7.47 -11.93
CA THR A 327 23.79 -6.34 -12.78
C THR A 327 24.72 -5.12 -12.69
N CYS A 328 24.45 -4.10 -13.51
CA CYS A 328 25.17 -2.83 -13.64
C CYS A 328 24.82 -1.84 -12.53
N GLU A 329 25.76 -0.98 -12.12
CA GLU A 329 25.58 0.07 -11.11
C GLU A 329 25.69 1.49 -11.69
N LEU A 330 25.14 2.46 -10.95
CA LEU A 330 25.12 3.87 -11.35
C LEU A 330 26.54 4.45 -11.59
N ASP A 331 27.53 4.00 -10.82
CA ASP A 331 28.91 4.46 -10.88
C ASP A 331 29.75 3.83 -12.01
N GLY A 332 29.15 2.95 -12.82
CA GLY A 332 29.83 2.23 -13.90
C GLY A 332 30.38 0.85 -13.50
N THR A 333 30.18 0.43 -12.24
CA THR A 333 30.59 -0.90 -11.75
C THR A 333 29.45 -1.91 -11.83
N TYR A 334 29.60 -3.08 -11.19
CA TYR A 334 28.60 -4.14 -11.16
C TYR A 334 28.36 -4.62 -9.72
N SER A 335 27.16 -5.14 -9.46
CA SER A 335 26.75 -5.63 -8.14
C SER A 335 25.80 -6.83 -8.24
N TYR A 336 25.34 -7.32 -7.08
CA TYR A 336 24.33 -8.37 -6.96
C TYR A 336 23.14 -7.84 -6.19
N GLN A 337 21.97 -7.88 -6.81
CA GLN A 337 20.76 -7.24 -6.31
C GLN A 337 19.68 -8.26 -5.92
N ASN A 338 18.92 -7.95 -4.87
CA ASN A 338 17.75 -8.72 -4.45
C ASN A 338 16.47 -7.93 -4.69
N GLY A 339 15.45 -8.58 -5.26
CA GLY A 339 14.14 -7.97 -5.48
C GLY A 339 13.46 -8.53 -6.72
N THR A 340 12.14 -8.53 -6.70
CA THR A 340 11.33 -8.94 -7.86
C THR A 340 11.50 -7.99 -9.04
N SER A 341 11.93 -6.75 -8.77
CA SER A 341 12.37 -5.75 -9.77
C SER A 341 13.46 -6.27 -10.71
N PHE A 342 14.26 -7.26 -10.27
CA PHE A 342 15.33 -7.88 -11.07
C PHE A 342 14.90 -9.19 -11.75
N SER A 343 13.68 -9.68 -11.45
CA SER A 343 13.08 -10.84 -12.11
C SER A 343 12.35 -10.45 -13.39
N ALA A 344 11.56 -9.37 -13.36
CA ALA A 344 10.89 -8.80 -14.53
C ALA A 344 11.81 -8.61 -15.76
N PRO A 345 13.03 -8.03 -15.64
CA PRO A 345 13.91 -7.82 -16.79
C PRO A 345 14.40 -9.12 -17.46
N PHE A 346 14.48 -10.25 -16.75
CA PHE A 346 14.75 -11.54 -17.40
C PHE A 346 13.62 -11.94 -18.35
N VAL A 347 12.36 -11.67 -17.99
CA VAL A 347 11.20 -11.98 -18.83
C VAL A 347 11.05 -10.95 -19.96
N SER A 348 11.37 -9.68 -19.70
CA SER A 348 11.48 -8.65 -20.75
C SER A 348 12.52 -9.02 -21.81
N GLY A 349 13.69 -9.52 -21.39
CA GLY A 349 14.71 -10.02 -22.31
C GLY A 349 14.28 -11.28 -23.07
N ALA A 350 13.49 -12.16 -22.45
CA ALA A 350 12.94 -13.35 -23.09
C ALA A 350 11.93 -12.97 -24.19
N ALA A 351 11.03 -12.02 -23.89
CA ALA A 351 10.11 -11.45 -24.86
C ALA A 351 10.85 -10.82 -26.05
N ALA A 352 11.88 -10.03 -25.77
CA ALA A 352 12.69 -9.39 -26.79
C ALA A 352 13.45 -10.43 -27.67
N THR A 353 13.96 -11.49 -27.06
CA THR A 353 14.65 -12.61 -27.73
C THR A 353 13.71 -13.38 -28.67
N LEU A 354 12.42 -13.53 -28.31
CA LEU A 354 11.42 -14.10 -29.20
C LEU A 354 11.11 -13.15 -30.37
N LEU A 355 10.84 -11.88 -30.07
CA LEU A 355 10.42 -10.89 -31.06
C LEU A 355 11.49 -10.59 -32.11
N MET A 356 12.79 -10.64 -31.74
CA MET A 356 13.87 -10.43 -32.71
C MET A 356 13.97 -11.55 -33.75
N GLN A 357 13.57 -12.77 -33.39
CA GLN A 357 13.49 -13.93 -34.28
C GLN A 357 12.17 -13.95 -35.05
N ASN A 358 11.06 -13.46 -34.46
CA ASN A 358 9.74 -13.41 -35.08
C ASN A 358 8.97 -12.14 -34.70
N GLY A 359 9.13 -11.07 -35.49
CA GLY A 359 8.49 -9.78 -35.22
C GLY A 359 6.99 -9.68 -35.51
N LYS A 360 6.27 -10.78 -35.76
CA LYS A 360 4.82 -10.78 -36.04
C LYS A 360 3.96 -11.27 -34.87
N MET A 361 4.57 -11.53 -33.71
CA MET A 361 3.84 -12.04 -32.55
C MET A 361 3.09 -10.91 -31.84
N THR A 362 1.85 -11.20 -31.44
CA THR A 362 1.09 -10.36 -30.51
C THR A 362 1.61 -10.54 -29.07
N ALA A 363 1.27 -9.61 -28.16
CA ALA A 363 1.66 -9.71 -26.75
C ALA A 363 1.24 -11.05 -26.11
N THR A 364 0.00 -11.50 -26.34
CA THR A 364 -0.50 -12.79 -25.87
C THR A 364 0.29 -13.98 -26.44
N GLN A 365 0.66 -13.96 -27.72
CA GLN A 365 1.47 -15.03 -28.30
C GLN A 365 2.89 -15.07 -27.72
N VAL A 366 3.44 -13.91 -27.35
CA VAL A 366 4.74 -13.82 -26.67
C VAL A 366 4.63 -14.44 -25.28
N GLU A 367 3.63 -14.04 -24.50
CA GLU A 367 3.32 -14.60 -23.19
C GLU A 367 3.12 -16.12 -23.24
N ASP A 368 2.20 -16.61 -24.08
CA ASP A 368 1.91 -18.04 -24.26
C ASP A 368 3.17 -18.84 -24.56
N LYS A 369 4.04 -18.29 -25.43
CA LYS A 369 5.28 -18.95 -25.83
C LYS A 369 6.30 -18.97 -24.68
N ILE A 370 6.44 -17.89 -23.92
CA ILE A 370 7.33 -17.84 -22.76
C ILE A 370 6.87 -18.84 -21.69
N CYS A 371 5.59 -18.79 -21.33
CA CYS A 371 4.99 -19.63 -20.30
C CYS A 371 5.05 -21.12 -20.68
N LYS A 372 4.75 -21.47 -21.94
CA LYS A 372 4.83 -22.86 -22.42
C LYS A 372 6.24 -23.46 -22.42
N GLU A 373 7.26 -22.62 -22.44
CA GLU A 373 8.67 -23.04 -22.50
C GLU A 373 9.37 -22.94 -21.13
N ALA A 374 8.67 -22.45 -20.11
CA ALA A 374 9.15 -22.32 -18.73
C ALA A 374 9.52 -23.69 -18.13
N VAL A 375 10.41 -23.68 -17.12
CA VAL A 375 10.73 -24.86 -16.32
C VAL A 375 9.68 -25.01 -15.22
N PRO A 376 8.83 -26.04 -15.24
CA PRO A 376 7.69 -26.17 -14.33
C PRO A 376 8.11 -26.63 -12.92
N VAL A 377 8.79 -25.76 -12.15
CA VAL A 377 9.29 -26.04 -10.79
C VAL A 377 8.21 -26.03 -9.70
N TYR A 378 6.94 -25.92 -10.08
CA TYR A 378 5.82 -25.73 -9.17
C TYR A 378 5.37 -27.06 -8.55
N ASN A 379 5.57 -27.20 -7.24
CA ASN A 379 5.06 -28.34 -6.49
C ASN A 379 3.64 -28.07 -5.96
N LYS A 380 2.63 -28.68 -6.60
CA LYS A 380 1.20 -28.52 -6.27
C LYS A 380 0.80 -28.90 -4.83
N ILE A 381 1.64 -29.64 -4.10
CA ILE A 381 1.34 -30.13 -2.75
C ILE A 381 1.78 -29.12 -1.68
N THR A 382 2.98 -28.58 -1.83
CA THR A 382 3.68 -27.87 -0.75
C THR A 382 3.87 -26.37 -1.02
N GLN A 383 3.50 -25.91 -2.21
CA GLN A 383 3.68 -24.51 -2.61
C GLN A 383 2.32 -23.92 -2.97
N PHE A 384 2.06 -22.68 -2.53
CA PHE A 384 0.95 -21.88 -3.04
C PHE A 384 1.31 -21.33 -4.42
N GLU A 385 0.32 -21.03 -5.26
CA GLU A 385 0.53 -20.50 -6.62
C GLU A 385 1.45 -19.27 -6.56
N TRP A 386 2.72 -19.44 -6.93
CA TRP A 386 3.72 -18.38 -6.81
C TRP A 386 4.54 -18.15 -8.07
N CYS A 387 4.71 -19.15 -8.93
CA CYS A 387 5.57 -19.08 -10.11
C CYS A 387 4.82 -19.24 -11.44
N GLY A 388 3.48 -19.25 -11.43
CA GLY A 388 2.67 -19.44 -12.63
C GLY A 388 3.09 -20.69 -13.42
N ALA A 389 3.56 -20.49 -14.65
CA ALA A 389 4.04 -21.55 -15.52
C ALA A 389 5.40 -22.18 -15.12
N GLY A 390 6.17 -21.51 -14.24
CA GLY A 390 7.48 -21.98 -13.79
C GLY A 390 8.58 -20.92 -13.86
N ILE A 391 9.85 -21.34 -13.98
CA ILE A 391 10.99 -20.43 -14.18
C ILE A 391 11.18 -20.15 -15.68
N VAL A 392 11.38 -18.88 -16.05
CA VAL A 392 11.72 -18.48 -17.43
C VAL A 392 12.94 -19.23 -17.97
N ASN A 393 12.86 -19.68 -19.23
CA ASN A 393 13.88 -20.53 -19.85
C ASN A 393 14.19 -20.09 -21.29
N TYR A 394 15.34 -19.45 -21.48
CA TYR A 394 15.75 -18.87 -22.75
C TYR A 394 16.04 -19.93 -23.82
N SER A 395 16.60 -21.08 -23.44
CA SER A 395 16.94 -22.11 -24.43
C SER A 395 15.68 -22.66 -25.12
N GLY A 396 14.55 -22.63 -24.43
CA GLY A 396 13.24 -23.00 -24.96
C GLY A 396 12.65 -21.96 -25.91
N LEU A 397 13.28 -20.80 -26.10
CA LEU A 397 12.79 -19.73 -26.98
C LEU A 397 13.38 -19.79 -28.38
N ILE A 398 14.37 -20.65 -28.61
CA ILE A 398 14.96 -20.83 -29.94
C ILE A 398 13.93 -21.45 -30.90
N CYS A 399 13.77 -20.83 -32.08
CA CYS A 399 12.80 -21.22 -33.11
C CYS A 399 13.37 -22.31 -34.04
N ASN A 400 13.66 -23.50 -33.51
CA ASN A 400 14.20 -24.63 -34.28
C ASN A 400 13.44 -25.96 -34.04
N GLU A 401 13.82 -27.00 -34.78
CA GLU A 401 13.31 -28.36 -34.56
C GLU A 401 13.74 -28.92 -33.20
N ARG A 402 12.83 -29.66 -32.55
CA ARG A 402 13.01 -30.17 -31.18
C ARG A 402 12.97 -31.68 -31.10
N ALA A 403 13.60 -32.21 -30.05
CA ALA A 403 13.36 -33.58 -29.62
C ALA A 403 11.94 -33.72 -29.05
N ALA A 404 11.41 -34.93 -29.06
CA ALA A 404 10.11 -35.20 -28.45
C ALA A 404 10.18 -35.03 -26.93
N GLU A 405 9.10 -34.52 -26.34
CA GLU A 405 8.97 -34.38 -24.89
C GLU A 405 8.92 -35.76 -24.20
N PRO A 406 9.62 -35.94 -23.06
CA PRO A 406 9.50 -37.16 -22.27
C PRO A 406 8.06 -37.38 -21.80
N SER A 407 7.62 -38.64 -21.76
CA SER A 407 6.32 -39.00 -21.19
C SER A 407 6.48 -39.89 -19.95
N PHE A 408 5.61 -39.70 -18.97
CA PHE A 408 5.56 -40.52 -17.75
C PHE A 408 4.63 -41.73 -17.97
N SER A 409 5.02 -42.91 -17.50
CA SER A 409 4.21 -44.14 -17.65
C SER A 409 2.94 -44.13 -16.80
N ILE A 410 2.92 -43.33 -15.74
CA ILE A 410 1.83 -43.18 -14.78
C ILE A 410 1.44 -41.70 -14.78
N SER A 411 0.13 -41.43 -14.68
CA SER A 411 -0.34 -40.04 -14.61
C SER A 411 0.02 -39.42 -13.27
N GLN A 412 0.32 -38.12 -13.24
CA GLN A 412 0.45 -37.39 -11.98
C GLN A 412 -0.86 -37.49 -11.16
N GLY A 413 -0.78 -37.49 -9.84
CA GLY A 413 -1.96 -37.62 -8.97
C GLY A 413 -1.65 -38.18 -7.58
N THR A 414 -2.71 -38.50 -6.86
CA THR A 414 -2.64 -39.08 -5.50
C THR A 414 -2.81 -40.60 -5.56
N TYR A 415 -1.97 -41.32 -4.82
CA TYR A 415 -1.90 -42.78 -4.78
C TYR A 415 -1.88 -43.28 -3.33
N ASN A 416 -2.44 -44.46 -3.08
CA ASN A 416 -2.49 -45.05 -1.74
C ASN A 416 -1.39 -46.06 -1.42
N GLU A 417 -0.52 -46.33 -2.40
CA GLU A 417 0.63 -47.20 -2.28
C GLU A 417 1.81 -46.69 -3.12
N PRO A 418 3.06 -47.11 -2.80
CA PRO A 418 4.22 -46.76 -3.61
C PRO A 418 4.10 -47.23 -5.06
N ILE A 419 4.53 -46.38 -6.00
CA ILE A 419 4.51 -46.66 -7.44
C ILE A 419 5.93 -46.70 -8.04
N ASN A 420 6.09 -47.40 -9.16
CA ASN A 420 7.33 -47.38 -9.96
C ASN A 420 7.09 -46.59 -11.24
N LEU A 421 7.67 -45.40 -11.32
CA LEU A 421 7.54 -44.49 -12.44
C LEU A 421 8.58 -44.79 -13.53
N GLU A 422 8.13 -44.96 -14.77
CA GLU A 422 9.01 -44.99 -15.93
C GLU A 422 8.92 -43.67 -16.71
N ILE A 423 10.05 -43.23 -17.26
CA ILE A 423 10.10 -42.09 -18.18
C ILE A 423 10.45 -42.63 -19.57
N LYS A 424 9.63 -42.31 -20.57
CA LYS A 424 9.79 -42.79 -21.95
C LYS A 424 10.22 -41.65 -22.86
N ALA A 425 11.27 -41.91 -23.64
CA ALA A 425 11.68 -41.10 -24.78
C ALA A 425 11.07 -41.68 -26.06
N LYS A 426 10.83 -40.85 -27.08
CA LYS A 426 10.15 -41.30 -28.30
C LYS A 426 11.07 -42.08 -29.23
N ASN A 427 12.34 -41.69 -29.33
CA ASN A 427 13.32 -42.21 -30.29
C ASN A 427 14.65 -42.59 -29.63
N GLY A 428 14.65 -42.92 -28.33
CA GLY A 428 15.86 -43.31 -27.59
C GLY A 428 16.75 -42.14 -27.16
N GLU A 429 16.19 -40.92 -27.09
CA GLU A 429 16.87 -39.74 -26.57
C GLU A 429 17.33 -39.94 -25.11
N LYS A 430 18.44 -39.32 -24.71
CA LYS A 430 18.91 -39.34 -23.31
C LYS A 430 17.99 -38.47 -22.46
N ILE A 431 17.44 -39.02 -21.38
CA ILE A 431 16.58 -38.28 -20.45
C ILE A 431 17.37 -37.89 -19.21
N MET A 432 17.37 -36.60 -18.89
CA MET A 432 17.88 -36.06 -17.64
C MET A 432 16.70 -35.63 -16.76
N TYR A 433 16.73 -35.93 -15.46
CA TYR A 433 15.68 -35.56 -14.52
C TYR A 433 16.21 -35.07 -13.17
N THR A 434 15.36 -34.39 -12.41
CA THR A 434 15.60 -33.94 -11.04
C THR A 434 14.36 -34.19 -10.16
N LEU A 435 14.58 -34.36 -8.86
CA LEU A 435 13.54 -34.60 -7.84
C LEU A 435 13.53 -33.53 -6.72
N ASP A 436 14.37 -32.51 -6.86
CA ASP A 436 14.64 -31.46 -5.86
C ASP A 436 14.30 -30.05 -6.37
N ASP A 437 13.44 -29.98 -7.38
CA ASP A 437 13.00 -28.76 -8.09
C ASP A 437 14.12 -28.01 -8.86
N THR A 438 15.36 -28.53 -8.91
CA THR A 438 16.43 -27.94 -9.73
C THR A 438 16.19 -28.18 -11.23
N VAL A 439 16.73 -27.31 -12.09
CA VAL A 439 16.52 -27.42 -13.55
C VAL A 439 17.43 -28.50 -14.14
N PRO A 440 16.91 -29.61 -14.71
CA PRO A 440 17.76 -30.58 -15.38
C PRO A 440 18.34 -29.99 -16.67
N THR A 441 19.61 -30.28 -16.92
CA THR A 441 20.33 -29.92 -18.14
C THR A 441 21.13 -31.11 -18.68
N SER A 442 21.81 -30.96 -19.82
CA SER A 442 22.72 -32.00 -20.30
C SER A 442 23.93 -32.24 -19.39
N LYS A 443 24.15 -31.37 -18.39
CA LYS A 443 25.28 -31.43 -17.45
C LYS A 443 24.84 -31.45 -15.98
N SER A 444 23.54 -31.43 -15.69
CA SER A 444 22.99 -31.34 -14.33
C SER A 444 21.70 -32.14 -14.22
N GLY A 445 21.51 -32.85 -13.11
CA GLY A 445 20.45 -33.82 -12.91
C GLY A 445 20.94 -35.27 -13.05
N GLU A 446 20.02 -36.21 -12.88
CA GLU A 446 20.28 -37.65 -12.98
C GLU A 446 19.92 -38.17 -14.38
N LEU A 447 20.77 -39.04 -14.93
CA LEU A 447 20.47 -39.74 -16.17
C LEU A 447 19.48 -40.88 -15.89
N TYR A 448 18.33 -40.85 -16.56
CA TYR A 448 17.33 -41.92 -16.43
C TYR A 448 17.85 -43.22 -17.05
N THR A 449 17.99 -44.24 -16.21
CA THR A 449 18.51 -45.58 -16.60
C THR A 449 17.61 -46.73 -16.14
N LYS A 450 16.70 -46.49 -15.19
CA LYS A 450 15.80 -47.48 -14.61
C LYS A 450 14.57 -46.80 -14.00
N PRO A 451 13.46 -47.53 -13.75
CA PRO A 451 12.27 -46.98 -13.10
C PRO A 451 12.58 -46.34 -11.74
N ILE A 452 11.89 -45.24 -11.43
CA ILE A 452 12.03 -44.46 -10.19
C ILE A 452 10.95 -44.90 -9.21
N LYS A 453 11.34 -45.33 -8.02
CA LYS A 453 10.39 -45.68 -6.95
C LYS A 453 9.89 -44.40 -6.28
N ILE A 454 8.57 -44.22 -6.25
CA ILE A 454 7.88 -43.10 -5.58
C ILE A 454 7.13 -43.67 -4.38
N ASP A 455 7.62 -43.42 -3.17
CA ASP A 455 7.03 -43.89 -1.90
C ASP A 455 6.70 -42.78 -0.89
N LYS A 456 6.84 -41.53 -1.36
CA LYS A 456 6.50 -40.28 -0.68
C LYS A 456 6.15 -39.22 -1.73
N ASP A 457 5.59 -38.10 -1.29
CA ASP A 457 5.31 -36.95 -2.15
C ASP A 457 6.55 -36.54 -2.94
N THR A 458 6.43 -36.52 -4.27
CA THR A 458 7.54 -36.32 -5.19
C THR A 458 7.13 -35.44 -6.35
N HIS A 459 7.91 -34.41 -6.63
CA HIS A 459 7.85 -33.64 -7.87
C HIS A 459 9.04 -34.03 -8.76
N ILE A 460 8.79 -34.32 -10.03
CA ILE A 460 9.83 -34.70 -11.00
C ILE A 460 9.80 -33.75 -12.18
N ILE A 461 10.98 -33.30 -12.60
CA ILE A 461 11.18 -32.51 -13.82
C ILE A 461 12.11 -33.30 -14.72
N ALA A 462 11.78 -33.47 -16.00
CA ALA A 462 12.53 -34.26 -16.97
C ALA A 462 12.68 -33.53 -18.31
N VAL A 463 13.80 -33.78 -18.99
CA VAL A 463 14.08 -33.25 -20.34
C VAL A 463 14.84 -34.28 -21.15
N ALA A 464 14.53 -34.38 -22.45
CA ALA A 464 15.21 -35.25 -23.40
C ALA A 464 16.22 -34.49 -24.26
N TYR A 465 17.34 -35.16 -24.53
CA TYR A 465 18.43 -34.70 -25.38
C TYR A 465 18.73 -35.72 -26.48
N ASP A 466 18.77 -35.24 -27.71
CA ASP A 466 19.35 -35.90 -28.88
C ASP A 466 20.68 -35.17 -29.23
N ASP A 467 21.54 -35.75 -30.06
CA ASP A 467 22.90 -35.29 -30.39
C ASP A 467 22.98 -33.81 -30.83
N LYS A 468 21.84 -33.17 -31.17
CA LYS A 468 21.73 -31.74 -31.48
C LYS A 468 20.46 -31.03 -30.95
N LYS A 469 19.54 -31.72 -30.29
CA LYS A 469 18.18 -31.18 -29.98
C LYS A 469 17.83 -31.35 -28.50
N LYS A 470 17.11 -30.37 -27.95
CA LYS A 470 16.53 -30.38 -26.60
C LYS A 470 15.01 -30.44 -26.72
N SER A 471 14.35 -31.23 -25.87
CA SER A 471 12.89 -31.26 -25.79
C SER A 471 12.35 -30.11 -24.91
N ARG A 472 11.03 -30.01 -24.78
CA ARG A 472 10.43 -29.29 -23.64
C ARG A 472 10.67 -30.05 -22.33
N TYR A 473 10.51 -29.34 -21.23
CA TYR A 473 10.47 -29.95 -19.91
C TYR A 473 9.11 -30.63 -19.70
N ALA A 474 9.14 -31.88 -19.28
CA ALA A 474 7.98 -32.58 -18.74
C ALA A 474 8.08 -32.58 -17.21
N ALA A 475 6.97 -32.35 -16.52
CA ALA A 475 6.93 -32.50 -15.07
C ALA A 475 5.66 -33.15 -14.56
N ALA A 476 5.77 -33.81 -13.41
CA ALA A 476 4.68 -34.49 -12.74
C ALA A 476 4.84 -34.42 -11.22
N THR A 477 3.72 -34.35 -10.51
CA THR A 477 3.66 -34.42 -9.05
C THR A 477 2.88 -35.65 -8.63
N TYR A 478 3.46 -36.45 -7.75
CA TYR A 478 2.85 -37.66 -7.20
C TYR A 478 2.72 -37.48 -5.69
N GLU A 479 1.52 -37.69 -5.15
CA GLU A 479 1.23 -37.66 -3.72
C GLU A 479 0.96 -39.09 -3.25
N ILE A 480 1.54 -39.49 -2.11
CA ILE A 480 1.31 -40.83 -1.54
C ILE A 480 0.54 -40.69 -0.22
N VAL A 481 -0.77 -40.96 -0.25
CA VAL A 481 -1.69 -40.83 0.90
C VAL A 481 -2.25 -42.19 1.26
N TYR A 482 -1.90 -42.73 2.43
CA TYR A 482 -2.22 -44.09 2.80
C TYR A 482 -3.64 -44.23 3.36
N ASP A 483 -4.40 -45.19 2.86
CA ASP A 483 -5.68 -45.59 3.46
C ASP A 483 -5.42 -46.27 4.80
N CYS A 484 -5.90 -45.64 5.89
CA CYS A 484 -5.73 -46.17 7.23
C CYS A 484 -6.69 -47.35 7.48
N LYS A 485 -6.27 -48.25 8.38
CA LYS A 485 -7.04 -49.43 8.79
C LYS A 485 -7.71 -49.17 10.13
N ASP A 486 -8.75 -49.93 10.46
CA ASP A 486 -9.48 -49.82 11.73
C ASP A 486 -8.56 -49.83 12.96
N ARG A 487 -7.54 -50.70 12.95
CA ARG A 487 -6.54 -50.83 14.03
C ARG A 487 -5.70 -49.57 14.27
N ASP A 488 -5.69 -48.63 13.32
CA ASP A 488 -4.92 -47.39 13.41
C ASP A 488 -5.69 -46.34 14.22
N PHE A 489 -6.96 -46.58 14.60
CA PHE A 489 -7.80 -45.63 15.31
C PHE A 489 -8.52 -46.22 16.53
N GLU A 490 -8.76 -45.36 17.51
CA GLU A 490 -9.76 -45.58 18.57
C GLU A 490 -10.99 -44.73 18.27
N ILE A 491 -12.19 -45.30 18.41
CA ILE A 491 -13.47 -44.63 18.13
C ILE A 491 -14.49 -44.95 19.22
N ASN A 492 -15.30 -43.96 19.60
CA ASN A 492 -16.39 -44.13 20.55
C ASN A 492 -17.73 -44.45 19.86
N PRO A 493 -18.78 -44.87 20.59
CA PRO A 493 -20.08 -45.20 19.99
C PRO A 493 -20.79 -44.05 19.24
N ASP A 494 -20.41 -42.79 19.49
CA ASP A 494 -20.99 -41.61 18.83
C ASP A 494 -20.30 -41.29 17.49
N GLY A 495 -19.30 -42.07 17.09
CA GLY A 495 -18.54 -41.85 15.85
C GLY A 495 -17.41 -40.84 15.98
N ILE A 496 -16.90 -40.60 17.20
CA ILE A 496 -15.79 -39.68 17.46
C ILE A 496 -14.49 -40.49 17.54
N ILE A 497 -13.52 -40.17 16.66
CA ILE A 497 -12.16 -40.70 16.77
C ILE A 497 -11.52 -40.11 18.03
N THR A 498 -11.02 -40.95 18.93
CA THR A 498 -10.40 -40.53 20.20
C THR A 498 -8.89 -40.76 20.25
N GLY A 499 -8.33 -41.50 19.28
CA GLY A 499 -6.90 -41.77 19.21
C GLY A 499 -6.45 -42.25 17.83
N TYR A 500 -5.18 -42.01 17.51
CA TYR A 500 -4.52 -42.50 16.30
C TYR A 500 -3.20 -43.20 16.65
N MET A 501 -3.06 -44.44 16.20
CA MET A 501 -1.91 -45.33 16.48
C MET A 501 -1.12 -45.70 15.21
N GLY A 502 -1.46 -45.10 14.07
CA GLY A 502 -0.76 -45.31 12.81
C GLY A 502 0.59 -44.60 12.75
N SER A 503 1.43 -45.01 11.78
CA SER A 503 2.79 -44.47 11.59
C SER A 503 2.99 -43.72 10.27
N LYS A 504 1.94 -43.61 9.47
CA LYS A 504 1.98 -42.92 8.17
C LYS A 504 1.86 -41.41 8.36
N SER A 505 2.58 -40.64 7.54
CA SER A 505 2.57 -39.19 7.56
C SER A 505 1.48 -38.56 6.69
N ALA A 506 0.99 -39.26 5.66
CA ALA A 506 -0.10 -38.81 4.82
C ALA A 506 -1.20 -39.87 4.84
N ILE A 507 -2.41 -39.51 5.26
CA ILE A 507 -3.46 -40.49 5.57
C ILE A 507 -4.84 -40.13 5.04
N THR A 508 -5.62 -41.16 4.72
CA THR A 508 -7.07 -41.09 4.53
C THR A 508 -7.73 -41.79 5.71
N VAL A 509 -8.57 -41.06 6.45
CA VAL A 509 -9.42 -41.63 7.51
C VAL A 509 -10.61 -42.34 6.83
N PRO A 510 -10.90 -43.61 7.17
CA PRO A 510 -12.00 -44.35 6.53
C PRO A 510 -13.37 -43.82 6.99
N ASP A 511 -14.41 -44.03 6.17
CA ASP A 511 -15.81 -43.68 6.49
C ASP A 511 -16.31 -44.39 7.76
N TYR A 512 -15.78 -45.60 8.03
CA TYR A 512 -16.12 -46.43 9.18
C TYR A 512 -14.86 -46.95 9.88
N VAL A 513 -14.87 -46.97 11.21
CA VAL A 513 -13.88 -47.65 12.05
C VAL A 513 -14.63 -48.60 12.97
N ASN A 514 -14.30 -49.90 12.96
CA ASN A 514 -14.97 -50.92 13.77
C ASN A 514 -16.51 -50.93 13.58
N ASN A 515 -16.97 -50.76 12.33
CA ASN A 515 -18.39 -50.62 11.93
C ASN A 515 -19.12 -49.38 12.49
N ILE A 516 -18.40 -48.39 13.00
CA ILE A 516 -18.97 -47.12 13.47
C ILE A 516 -18.61 -46.04 12.44
N GLU A 517 -19.62 -45.33 11.94
CA GLU A 517 -19.44 -44.21 11.01
C GLU A 517 -18.67 -43.06 11.68
N VAL A 518 -17.64 -42.53 11.01
CA VAL A 518 -16.80 -41.46 11.54
C VAL A 518 -17.49 -40.11 11.34
N LYS A 519 -17.85 -39.45 12.45
CA LYS A 519 -18.60 -38.19 12.47
C LYS A 519 -17.82 -37.00 13.01
N ALA A 520 -16.77 -37.25 13.78
CA ALA A 520 -15.92 -36.19 14.33
C ALA A 520 -14.50 -36.70 14.62
N ILE A 521 -13.57 -35.75 14.65
CA ILE A 521 -12.24 -35.96 15.24
C ILE A 521 -12.27 -35.36 16.65
N GLY A 522 -11.93 -36.17 17.65
CA GLY A 522 -11.89 -35.76 19.05
C GLY A 522 -10.74 -34.82 19.38
N ASP A 523 -10.67 -34.41 20.65
CA ASP A 523 -9.66 -33.49 21.13
C ASP A 523 -8.26 -34.14 21.13
N ASN A 524 -7.24 -33.39 20.72
CA ASN A 524 -5.82 -33.78 20.70
C ASN A 524 -5.45 -35.06 19.91
N VAL A 525 -6.35 -35.66 19.14
CA VAL A 525 -6.14 -36.96 18.46
C VAL A 525 -4.82 -37.02 17.66
N PHE A 526 -4.51 -35.96 16.92
CA PHE A 526 -3.31 -35.86 16.10
C PHE A 526 -2.31 -34.80 16.60
N ASN A 527 -2.46 -34.27 17.81
CA ASN A 527 -1.58 -33.23 18.33
C ASN A 527 -0.11 -33.73 18.38
N ASN A 528 0.81 -32.94 17.82
CA ASN A 528 2.24 -33.29 17.64
C ASN A 528 2.50 -34.56 16.79
N VAL A 529 1.52 -35.05 16.04
CA VAL A 529 1.77 -36.15 15.08
C VAL A 529 2.41 -35.57 13.81
N SER A 530 3.43 -36.26 13.29
CA SER A 530 4.16 -35.89 12.06
C SER A 530 3.35 -36.14 10.78
N LEU A 531 2.10 -35.69 10.75
CA LEU A 531 1.26 -35.72 9.56
C LEU A 531 1.59 -34.55 8.62
N THR A 532 1.63 -34.83 7.31
CA THR A 532 1.84 -33.90 6.20
C THR A 532 0.55 -33.65 5.44
N SER A 533 -0.33 -34.65 5.28
CA SER A 533 -1.67 -34.47 4.69
C SER A 533 -2.71 -35.41 5.32
N VAL A 534 -3.95 -34.95 5.37
CA VAL A 534 -5.09 -35.70 5.94
C VAL A 534 -6.32 -35.51 5.05
N ASN A 535 -6.93 -36.62 4.67
CA ASN A 535 -8.25 -36.67 4.05
C ASN A 535 -9.26 -37.21 5.06
N LEU A 536 -10.24 -36.39 5.44
CA LEU A 536 -11.36 -36.78 6.28
C LEU A 536 -12.58 -37.13 5.41
N PRO A 537 -13.41 -38.11 5.81
CA PRO A 537 -14.64 -38.43 5.09
C PRO A 537 -15.67 -37.31 5.25
N ASP A 538 -16.58 -37.19 4.28
CA ASP A 538 -17.58 -36.10 4.25
C ASP A 538 -18.62 -36.19 5.39
N SER A 539 -18.71 -37.34 6.07
CA SER A 539 -19.50 -37.54 7.29
C SER A 539 -18.93 -36.79 8.51
N VAL A 540 -17.67 -36.34 8.46
CA VAL A 540 -17.05 -35.60 9.57
C VAL A 540 -17.55 -34.17 9.61
N GLU A 541 -18.36 -33.84 10.62
CA GLU A 541 -18.94 -32.50 10.78
C GLU A 541 -18.15 -31.61 11.74
N LYS A 542 -17.28 -32.19 12.58
CA LYS A 542 -16.57 -31.49 13.67
C LYS A 542 -15.12 -31.92 13.82
N ILE A 543 -14.23 -30.94 14.02
CA ILE A 543 -12.84 -31.13 14.44
C ILE A 543 -12.67 -30.58 15.86
N GLY A 544 -12.21 -31.43 16.78
CA GLY A 544 -12.06 -31.16 18.21
C GLY A 544 -10.93 -30.21 18.58
N VAL A 545 -10.86 -29.89 19.87
CA VAL A 545 -9.90 -28.95 20.46
C VAL A 545 -8.48 -29.48 20.24
N SER A 546 -7.61 -28.65 19.66
CA SER A 546 -6.21 -28.98 19.38
C SER A 546 -6.01 -30.27 18.57
N ALA A 547 -7.02 -30.74 17.82
CA ALA A 547 -7.01 -32.04 17.17
C ALA A 547 -5.78 -32.27 16.27
N PHE A 548 -5.32 -31.23 15.55
CA PHE A 548 -4.14 -31.24 14.69
C PHE A 548 -3.09 -30.21 15.12
N ALA A 549 -3.10 -29.77 16.39
CA ALA A 549 -2.13 -28.77 16.84
C ALA A 549 -0.69 -29.29 16.69
N ASN A 550 0.25 -28.40 16.32
CA ASN A 550 1.67 -28.69 16.15
C ASN A 550 2.01 -29.78 15.10
N CYS A 551 1.07 -30.13 14.21
CA CYS A 551 1.38 -31.01 13.08
C CYS A 551 2.22 -30.29 12.00
N SER A 552 2.88 -31.09 11.17
CA SER A 552 3.58 -30.61 9.98
C SER A 552 2.69 -30.58 8.72
N LEU A 553 1.37 -30.44 8.91
CA LEU A 553 0.39 -30.49 7.83
C LEU A 553 0.69 -29.41 6.79
N SER A 554 0.78 -29.79 5.53
CA SER A 554 0.79 -28.89 4.38
C SER A 554 -0.61 -28.69 3.79
N SER A 555 -1.47 -29.70 3.92
CA SER A 555 -2.86 -29.68 3.42
C SER A 555 -3.80 -30.51 4.29
N ILE A 556 -5.09 -30.19 4.21
CA ILE A 556 -6.17 -31.01 4.77
C ILE A 556 -7.43 -30.90 3.90
N SER A 557 -8.08 -32.03 3.65
CA SER A 557 -9.39 -32.12 2.99
C SER A 557 -10.45 -32.58 3.98
N ALA A 558 -11.46 -31.73 4.21
CA ALA A 558 -12.53 -32.00 5.17
C ALA A 558 -13.80 -31.18 4.82
N ASN A 559 -14.45 -31.51 3.70
CA ASN A 559 -15.57 -30.71 3.19
C ASN A 559 -16.83 -30.77 4.06
N GLY A 560 -17.06 -31.89 4.76
CA GLY A 560 -18.21 -32.05 5.68
C GLY A 560 -18.15 -31.15 6.93
N VAL A 561 -16.97 -30.62 7.27
CA VAL A 561 -16.74 -29.95 8.55
C VAL A 561 -17.46 -28.60 8.60
N LYS A 562 -18.33 -28.46 9.61
CA LYS A 562 -19.08 -27.23 9.92
C LYS A 562 -18.47 -26.48 11.10
N THR A 563 -17.83 -27.19 12.02
CA THR A 563 -17.26 -26.63 13.25
C THR A 563 -15.82 -27.07 13.42
N VAL A 564 -14.93 -26.10 13.60
CA VAL A 564 -13.53 -26.30 13.94
C VAL A 564 -13.28 -25.68 15.31
N GLU A 565 -12.97 -26.50 16.31
CA GLU A 565 -12.86 -26.06 17.70
C GLU A 565 -11.53 -25.33 18.01
N ASN A 566 -11.41 -24.88 19.27
CA ASN A 566 -10.27 -24.10 19.75
C ASN A 566 -8.91 -24.77 19.44
N GLY A 567 -8.00 -24.01 18.84
CA GLY A 567 -6.61 -24.43 18.59
C GLY A 567 -6.45 -25.62 17.64
N ALA A 568 -7.50 -26.04 16.92
CA ALA A 568 -7.49 -27.28 16.13
C ALA A 568 -6.28 -27.42 15.19
N PHE A 569 -5.80 -26.33 14.59
CA PHE A 569 -4.63 -26.28 13.71
C PHE A 569 -3.52 -25.35 14.24
N GLU A 570 -3.52 -25.01 15.54
CA GLU A 570 -2.52 -24.10 16.11
C GLU A 570 -1.09 -24.63 15.86
N ASN A 571 -0.19 -23.75 15.41
CA ASN A 571 1.20 -24.06 15.06
C ASN A 571 1.40 -25.05 13.89
N CYS A 572 0.40 -25.28 13.03
CA CYS A 572 0.62 -25.95 11.75
C CYS A 572 1.33 -25.01 10.76
N ALA A 573 2.61 -24.73 10.99
CA ALA A 573 3.35 -23.70 10.26
C ALA A 573 3.55 -24.01 8.77
N SER A 574 3.51 -25.30 8.41
CA SER A 574 3.60 -25.77 7.02
C SER A 574 2.27 -25.69 6.26
N LEU A 575 1.15 -25.37 6.92
CA LEU A 575 -0.18 -25.46 6.33
C LEU A 575 -0.36 -24.39 5.27
N VAL A 576 -0.48 -24.83 4.01
CA VAL A 576 -0.62 -23.94 2.85
C VAL A 576 -2.08 -23.80 2.44
N SER A 577 -2.84 -24.89 2.51
CA SER A 577 -4.23 -24.93 2.03
C SER A 577 -5.14 -25.74 2.94
N VAL A 578 -6.40 -25.33 3.00
CA VAL A 578 -7.48 -26.02 3.69
C VAL A 578 -8.66 -26.16 2.74
N ASN A 579 -9.11 -27.40 2.49
CA ASN A 579 -10.30 -27.66 1.69
C ASN A 579 -11.48 -27.98 2.61
N MET A 580 -12.14 -26.93 3.10
CA MET A 580 -13.17 -26.98 4.14
C MET A 580 -14.33 -26.01 3.82
N LYS A 581 -15.05 -26.24 2.72
CA LYS A 581 -15.97 -25.23 2.15
C LYS A 581 -17.16 -24.87 3.05
N ASN A 582 -17.57 -25.77 3.95
CA ASN A 582 -18.81 -25.67 4.71
C ASN A 582 -18.63 -25.19 6.15
N VAL A 583 -17.46 -24.65 6.51
CA VAL A 583 -17.19 -24.16 7.87
C VAL A 583 -18.06 -22.95 8.21
N ILE A 584 -18.76 -23.04 9.36
CA ILE A 584 -19.64 -22.02 9.91
C ILE A 584 -19.05 -21.44 11.21
N ASN A 585 -18.44 -22.30 12.04
CA ASN A 585 -17.92 -21.92 13.35
C ASN A 585 -16.42 -22.20 13.46
N ILE A 586 -15.65 -21.19 13.86
CA ILE A 586 -14.21 -21.28 14.07
C ILE A 586 -13.88 -20.92 15.52
N GLY A 587 -13.20 -21.81 16.22
CA GLY A 587 -12.78 -21.62 17.61
C GLY A 587 -11.59 -20.68 17.78
N ASN A 588 -11.30 -20.38 19.04
CA ASN A 588 -10.18 -19.52 19.44
C ASN A 588 -8.85 -20.11 19.00
N ARG A 589 -7.94 -19.29 18.47
CA ARG A 589 -6.58 -19.68 18.01
C ARG A 589 -6.55 -20.81 16.98
N CYS A 590 -7.68 -21.10 16.31
CA CYS A 590 -7.84 -22.26 15.44
C CYS A 590 -6.70 -22.45 14.42
N PHE A 591 -6.32 -21.39 13.68
CA PHE A 591 -5.24 -21.39 12.69
C PHE A 591 -4.06 -20.51 13.12
N LYS A 592 -3.92 -20.25 14.42
CA LYS A 592 -2.84 -19.39 14.91
C LYS A 592 -1.48 -19.97 14.54
N ASN A 593 -0.57 -19.13 14.05
CA ASN A 593 0.76 -19.51 13.56
C ASN A 593 0.78 -20.44 12.31
N CYS A 594 -0.33 -20.58 11.58
CA CYS A 594 -0.31 -21.17 10.23
C CYS A 594 0.27 -20.17 9.21
N LYS A 595 1.58 -19.93 9.29
CA LYS A 595 2.26 -18.83 8.58
C LYS A 595 2.17 -18.91 7.06
N LEU A 596 2.08 -20.11 6.49
CA LEU A 596 1.94 -20.34 5.05
C LEU A 596 0.47 -20.37 4.57
N LEU A 597 -0.51 -20.26 5.48
CA LEU A 597 -1.92 -20.21 5.12
C LEU A 597 -2.26 -18.81 4.62
N THR A 598 -2.46 -18.68 3.31
CA THR A 598 -2.62 -17.39 2.61
C THR A 598 -4.04 -17.12 2.15
N THR A 599 -4.88 -18.16 2.06
CA THR A 599 -6.27 -18.07 1.63
C THR A 599 -7.12 -19.08 2.39
N ILE A 600 -8.42 -18.79 2.49
CA ILE A 600 -9.43 -19.69 3.06
C ILE A 600 -10.66 -19.70 2.15
N PRO A 601 -11.28 -20.86 1.88
CA PRO A 601 -12.41 -20.96 0.94
C PRO A 601 -13.78 -20.67 1.57
N PHE A 602 -13.87 -20.54 2.90
CA PHE A 602 -15.13 -20.55 3.65
C PHE A 602 -15.51 -19.21 4.30
N SER A 603 -14.73 -18.14 4.10
CA SER A 603 -14.88 -16.89 4.87
C SER A 603 -16.28 -16.26 4.79
N ASN A 604 -16.99 -16.43 3.65
CA ASN A 604 -18.35 -15.92 3.46
C ASN A 604 -19.43 -16.69 4.25
N ASN A 605 -19.15 -17.91 4.68
CA ASN A 605 -20.10 -18.78 5.39
C ASN A 605 -19.97 -18.68 6.92
N VAL A 606 -18.85 -18.12 7.41
CA VAL A 606 -18.54 -18.08 8.84
C VAL A 606 -19.47 -17.11 9.57
N GLU A 607 -20.17 -17.62 10.58
CA GLU A 607 -21.04 -16.85 11.47
C GLU A 607 -20.34 -16.55 12.80
N LYS A 608 -19.49 -17.47 13.29
CA LYS A 608 -18.74 -17.32 14.55
C LYS A 608 -17.24 -17.43 14.31
N LEU A 609 -16.52 -16.38 14.72
CA LEU A 609 -15.08 -16.28 14.61
C LEU A 609 -14.44 -16.10 15.98
N GLY A 610 -13.72 -17.13 16.42
CA GLY A 610 -13.05 -17.14 17.73
C GLY A 610 -11.88 -16.16 17.81
N ALA A 611 -11.53 -15.79 19.04
CA ALA A 611 -10.44 -14.89 19.32
C ALA A 611 -9.10 -15.43 18.79
N ASN A 612 -8.31 -14.57 18.15
CA ASN A 612 -7.01 -14.91 17.55
C ASN A 612 -7.06 -16.07 16.53
N ALA A 613 -8.22 -16.37 15.93
CA ALA A 613 -8.39 -17.52 15.04
C ALA A 613 -7.37 -17.58 13.88
N PHE A 614 -6.98 -16.43 13.32
CA PHE A 614 -6.02 -16.33 12.21
C PHE A 614 -4.77 -15.52 12.58
N ALA A 615 -4.47 -15.35 13.87
CA ALA A 615 -3.31 -14.58 14.28
C ALA A 615 -2.00 -15.21 13.76
N PHE A 616 -1.09 -14.40 13.24
CA PHE A 616 0.19 -14.83 12.65
C PHE A 616 0.07 -15.77 11.44
N THR A 617 -1.03 -15.65 10.68
CA THR A 617 -1.21 -16.33 9.39
C THR A 617 -0.79 -15.44 8.22
N GLY A 618 -0.59 -16.04 7.04
CA GLY A 618 -0.23 -15.35 5.80
C GLY A 618 -1.41 -14.77 5.03
N ILE A 619 -2.63 -14.78 5.59
CA ILE A 619 -3.83 -14.33 4.87
C ILE A 619 -3.75 -12.86 4.48
N SER A 620 -4.24 -12.55 3.29
CA SER A 620 -4.16 -11.20 2.69
C SER A 620 -5.50 -10.46 2.63
N ASN A 621 -6.61 -11.11 3.00
CA ASN A 621 -7.94 -10.50 3.03
C ASN A 621 -8.76 -11.14 4.16
N ALA A 622 -9.51 -10.31 4.89
CA ALA A 622 -10.58 -10.75 5.79
C ALA A 622 -11.96 -10.35 5.26
N LYS A 623 -12.61 -11.26 4.54
CA LYS A 623 -14.00 -11.08 4.07
C LYS A 623 -14.92 -11.97 4.88
N PHE A 624 -15.46 -11.43 5.96
CA PHE A 624 -16.37 -12.11 6.88
C PHE A 624 -17.65 -11.27 7.02
N PRO A 625 -18.59 -11.36 6.07
CA PRO A 625 -19.79 -10.53 6.04
C PRO A 625 -20.72 -10.79 7.25
N ASN A 626 -20.73 -12.01 7.80
CA ASN A 626 -21.74 -12.45 8.78
C ASN A 626 -21.23 -12.41 10.23
N VAL A 627 -19.95 -12.13 10.46
CA VAL A 627 -19.38 -12.15 11.81
C VAL A 627 -19.71 -10.87 12.57
N THR A 628 -20.01 -11.01 13.86
CA THR A 628 -20.30 -9.89 14.76
C THR A 628 -19.15 -9.57 15.72
N GLU A 629 -18.17 -10.47 15.84
CA GLU A 629 -17.00 -10.37 16.72
C GLU A 629 -15.73 -10.84 15.97
N ALA A 630 -14.59 -10.22 16.27
CA ALA A 630 -13.31 -10.50 15.59
C ALA A 630 -12.09 -10.21 16.48
N ASP A 631 -12.16 -10.53 17.77
CA ASP A 631 -11.14 -10.13 18.74
C ASP A 631 -9.77 -10.76 18.48
N GLY A 632 -8.78 -9.91 18.20
CA GLY A 632 -7.42 -10.34 17.84
C GLY A 632 -7.35 -11.28 16.63
N ALA A 633 -8.45 -11.45 15.90
CA ALA A 633 -8.63 -12.53 14.94
C ALA A 633 -7.57 -12.50 13.84
N PHE A 634 -7.12 -11.30 13.47
CA PHE A 634 -6.17 -11.08 12.39
C PHE A 634 -4.86 -10.43 12.85
N GLU A 635 -4.54 -10.52 14.14
CA GLU A 635 -3.30 -9.98 14.69
C GLU A 635 -2.06 -10.52 13.93
N ASN A 636 -1.13 -9.62 13.56
CA ASN A 636 0.10 -9.94 12.82
C ASN A 636 -0.14 -10.71 11.50
N THR A 637 -1.22 -10.39 10.79
CA THR A 637 -1.47 -10.94 9.44
C THR A 637 -1.03 -10.00 8.34
N ASN A 638 -1.00 -10.50 7.11
CA ASN A 638 -0.69 -9.73 5.91
C ASN A 638 -1.95 -9.15 5.23
N ILE A 639 -3.02 -8.92 6.01
CA ILE A 639 -4.27 -8.42 5.47
C ILE A 639 -4.08 -7.04 4.86
N ILE A 640 -4.62 -6.90 3.65
CA ILE A 640 -4.65 -5.67 2.87
C ILE A 640 -6.03 -5.00 2.98
N GLU A 641 -7.08 -5.82 2.91
CA GLU A 641 -8.47 -5.39 2.97
C GLU A 641 -9.27 -6.20 4.00
N ALA A 642 -10.08 -5.50 4.79
CA ALA A 642 -11.00 -6.09 5.76
C ALA A 642 -12.44 -5.65 5.48
N TYR A 643 -13.34 -6.63 5.35
CA TYR A 643 -14.78 -6.44 5.19
C TYR A 643 -15.51 -7.18 6.31
N LEU A 644 -15.85 -6.41 7.36
CA LEU A 644 -16.48 -6.84 8.61
C LEU A 644 -17.68 -5.92 8.95
N PRO A 645 -18.69 -5.80 8.07
CA PRO A 645 -19.73 -4.76 8.18
C PRO A 645 -20.58 -4.88 9.45
N ASN A 646 -20.69 -6.08 10.02
CA ASN A 646 -21.56 -6.38 11.16
C ASN A 646 -20.85 -6.36 12.53
N VAL A 647 -19.53 -6.09 12.55
CA VAL A 647 -18.77 -5.99 13.79
C VAL A 647 -19.04 -4.65 14.47
N LYS A 648 -19.42 -4.70 15.76
CA LYS A 648 -19.69 -3.51 16.58
C LYS A 648 -18.46 -3.00 17.34
N GLY A 649 -17.53 -3.90 17.66
CA GLY A 649 -16.33 -3.61 18.43
C GLY A 649 -15.14 -4.39 17.91
N VAL A 650 -13.97 -3.78 17.88
CA VAL A 650 -12.71 -4.45 17.50
C VAL A 650 -11.66 -4.30 18.59
N TYR A 651 -11.22 -5.41 19.19
CA TYR A 651 -10.13 -5.45 20.18
C TYR A 651 -8.92 -6.18 19.61
N ARG A 652 -7.77 -5.49 19.48
CA ARG A 652 -6.54 -6.02 18.84
C ARG A 652 -6.74 -6.67 17.46
N THR A 653 -7.92 -6.55 16.84
CA THR A 653 -8.34 -7.30 15.66
C THR A 653 -7.32 -7.23 14.53
N PHE A 654 -6.76 -6.03 14.31
CA PHE A 654 -5.76 -5.75 13.28
C PHE A 654 -4.40 -5.35 13.87
N TYR A 655 -4.09 -5.78 15.10
CA TYR A 655 -2.82 -5.45 15.75
C TYR A 655 -1.64 -5.83 14.83
N ASN A 656 -0.80 -4.85 14.52
CA ASN A 656 0.38 -4.97 13.66
C ASN A 656 0.09 -5.46 12.22
N CYS A 657 -1.12 -5.22 11.69
CA CYS A 657 -1.45 -5.43 10.28
C CYS A 657 -0.90 -4.28 9.43
N LYS A 658 0.42 -4.28 9.20
CA LYS A 658 1.13 -3.14 8.58
C LYS A 658 0.66 -2.82 7.15
N LEU A 659 0.17 -3.83 6.42
CA LEU A 659 -0.30 -3.72 5.03
C LEU A 659 -1.80 -3.38 4.90
N LEU A 660 -2.52 -3.33 6.03
CA LEU A 660 -3.95 -3.03 6.05
C LEU A 660 -4.13 -1.60 5.56
N SER A 661 -4.83 -1.45 4.43
CA SER A 661 -5.10 -0.17 3.80
C SER A 661 -6.59 0.14 3.76
N HIS A 662 -7.43 -0.87 3.53
CA HIS A 662 -8.87 -0.70 3.36
C HIS A 662 -9.64 -1.46 4.44
N VAL A 663 -10.53 -0.74 5.13
CA VAL A 663 -11.38 -1.29 6.19
C VAL A 663 -12.82 -0.89 5.93
N ASN A 664 -13.72 -1.86 5.92
CA ASN A 664 -15.16 -1.66 5.92
C ASN A 664 -15.76 -2.30 7.18
N THR A 665 -16.23 -1.44 8.07
CA THR A 665 -16.87 -1.79 9.34
C THR A 665 -18.08 -0.87 9.57
N SER A 666 -19.09 -0.97 8.70
CA SER A 666 -20.22 -0.02 8.67
C SER A 666 -20.95 0.17 10.01
N ASN A 667 -21.03 -0.88 10.83
CA ASN A 667 -21.72 -0.86 12.12
C ASN A 667 -20.78 -0.68 13.32
N LEU A 668 -19.57 -0.15 13.11
CA LEU A 668 -18.58 -0.01 14.17
C LEU A 668 -19.00 1.07 15.19
N GLU A 669 -19.23 0.65 16.42
CA GLU A 669 -19.62 1.52 17.54
C GLU A 669 -18.43 1.78 18.49
N LYS A 670 -17.47 0.84 18.57
CA LYS A 670 -16.34 0.91 19.51
C LYS A 670 -15.03 0.45 18.89
N ILE A 671 -13.95 1.18 19.18
CA ILE A 671 -12.59 0.79 18.80
C ILE A 671 -11.82 0.50 20.08
N ASP A 672 -11.72 -0.78 20.42
CA ASP A 672 -11.11 -1.24 21.64
C ASP A 672 -9.57 -1.23 21.57
N ALA A 673 -8.94 -1.54 22.70
CA ALA A 673 -7.52 -1.29 22.89
C ALA A 673 -6.66 -1.96 21.79
N SER A 674 -5.78 -1.16 21.20
CA SER A 674 -4.82 -1.57 20.17
C SER A 674 -5.42 -2.20 18.90
N ALA A 675 -6.70 -1.96 18.58
CA ALA A 675 -7.39 -2.52 17.43
C ALA A 675 -6.63 -2.37 16.10
N PHE A 676 -6.08 -1.18 15.84
CA PHE A 676 -5.34 -0.81 14.64
C PHE A 676 -3.88 -0.45 14.96
N TYR A 677 -3.34 -0.92 16.08
CA TYR A 677 -1.96 -0.62 16.47
C TYR A 677 -0.98 -0.98 15.34
N ASN A 678 -0.14 -0.02 14.95
CA ASN A 678 0.88 -0.15 13.91
C ASN A 678 0.33 -0.59 12.54
N CYS A 679 -0.88 -0.17 12.17
CA CYS A 679 -1.42 -0.29 10.81
C CYS A 679 -0.91 0.88 9.94
N ASN A 680 0.36 0.83 9.53
CA ASN A 680 1.06 1.97 8.91
C ASN A 680 0.50 2.39 7.53
N MET A 681 -0.16 1.47 6.81
CA MET A 681 -0.77 1.74 5.50
C MET A 681 -2.25 2.11 5.55
N LEU A 682 -2.85 2.15 6.74
CA LEU A 682 -4.28 2.36 6.92
C LEU A 682 -4.70 3.73 6.37
N THR A 683 -5.64 3.74 5.43
CA THR A 683 -6.25 4.98 4.94
C THR A 683 -7.48 5.33 5.78
N ASN A 684 -8.06 6.50 5.52
CA ASN A 684 -9.34 6.87 6.12
C ASN A 684 -10.44 5.85 5.78
N PHE A 685 -11.33 5.65 6.73
CA PHE A 685 -12.58 4.91 6.59
C PHE A 685 -13.63 5.56 7.49
N ASP A 686 -14.88 5.13 7.35
CA ASP A 686 -15.99 5.72 8.09
C ASP A 686 -15.90 5.42 9.59
N LEU A 687 -15.86 6.49 10.39
CA LEU A 687 -15.82 6.47 11.86
C LEU A 687 -17.05 7.15 12.49
N THR A 688 -18.06 7.49 11.68
CA THR A 688 -19.20 8.32 12.08
C THR A 688 -19.97 7.73 13.27
N ASN A 689 -20.11 6.40 13.31
CA ASN A 689 -20.87 5.69 14.35
C ASN A 689 -20.07 5.41 15.63
N VAL A 690 -18.77 5.68 15.65
CA VAL A 690 -17.88 5.32 16.76
C VAL A 690 -18.12 6.25 17.96
N ARG A 691 -18.39 5.63 19.11
CA ARG A 691 -18.69 6.30 20.39
C ARG A 691 -17.51 6.30 21.37
N GLU A 692 -16.64 5.30 21.25
CA GLU A 692 -15.49 5.12 22.13
C GLU A 692 -14.26 4.62 21.35
N VAL A 693 -13.11 5.23 21.64
CA VAL A 693 -11.79 4.78 21.15
C VAL A 693 -10.86 4.59 22.35
N SER A 694 -10.45 3.34 22.59
CA SER A 694 -9.69 2.92 23.77
C SER A 694 -8.18 3.01 23.57
N ALA A 695 -7.43 2.61 24.61
CA ALA A 695 -6.00 2.86 24.69
C ALA A 695 -5.20 2.24 23.53
N ASN A 696 -4.29 3.04 22.95
CA ASN A 696 -3.44 2.64 21.82
C ASN A 696 -4.20 2.21 20.54
N ALA A 697 -5.51 2.43 20.44
CA ALA A 697 -6.35 1.95 19.32
C ALA A 697 -5.73 2.19 17.93
N PHE A 698 -5.25 3.41 17.66
CA PHE A 698 -4.60 3.79 16.41
C PHE A 698 -3.11 4.08 16.56
N ARG A 699 -2.47 3.71 17.67
CA ARG A 699 -1.06 4.04 17.89
C ARG A 699 -0.19 3.56 16.71
N LYS A 700 0.61 4.46 16.12
CA LYS A 700 1.43 4.20 14.91
C LYS A 700 0.64 3.86 13.63
N SER A 701 -0.63 4.24 13.54
CA SER A 701 -1.44 4.01 12.33
C SER A 701 -1.22 5.07 11.26
N GLY A 702 -1.44 4.69 10.01
CA GLY A 702 -1.38 5.58 8.84
C GLY A 702 -2.58 6.51 8.65
N ILE A 703 -3.55 6.49 9.58
CA ILE A 703 -4.80 7.26 9.44
C ILE A 703 -4.51 8.76 9.29
N ALA A 704 -5.05 9.38 8.24
CA ALA A 704 -4.78 10.78 7.94
C ALA A 704 -5.76 11.75 8.62
N SER A 705 -6.98 11.29 8.96
CA SER A 705 -7.95 12.07 9.74
C SER A 705 -8.82 11.18 10.61
N ALA A 706 -9.19 11.67 11.79
CA ALA A 706 -10.11 11.01 12.71
C ALA A 706 -11.37 11.87 12.86
N ASP A 707 -12.36 11.64 12.00
CA ASP A 707 -13.66 12.30 12.08
C ASP A 707 -14.63 11.47 12.93
N LEU A 708 -14.84 11.90 14.17
CA LEU A 708 -15.50 11.14 15.24
C LEU A 708 -16.65 11.97 15.85
N PRO A 709 -17.68 12.33 15.07
CA PRO A 709 -18.72 13.26 15.50
C PRO A 709 -19.52 12.75 16.71
N ASN A 710 -19.68 11.43 16.84
CA ASN A 710 -20.45 10.80 17.92
C ASN A 710 -19.58 10.27 19.07
N CYS A 711 -18.26 10.48 19.03
CA CYS A 711 -17.36 9.97 20.05
C CYS A 711 -17.45 10.77 21.35
N THR A 712 -17.66 10.08 22.47
CA THR A 712 -17.74 10.67 23.81
C THR A 712 -16.57 10.27 24.70
N LYS A 713 -15.77 9.27 24.30
CA LYS A 713 -14.67 8.73 25.11
C LYS A 713 -13.42 8.44 24.27
N LEU A 714 -12.30 9.01 24.70
CA LEU A 714 -10.99 8.84 24.10
C LEU A 714 -9.96 8.50 25.17
N ASP A 715 -9.24 7.39 25.01
CA ASP A 715 -8.33 6.88 26.03
C ASP A 715 -6.85 7.12 25.71
N THR A 716 -5.99 6.82 26.69
CA THR A 716 -4.55 7.05 26.69
C THR A 716 -3.89 6.52 25.42
N LYS A 717 -3.09 7.36 24.76
CA LYS A 717 -2.34 7.01 23.53
C LYS A 717 -3.22 6.56 22.35
N ALA A 718 -4.52 6.88 22.31
CA ALA A 718 -5.41 6.45 21.24
C ALA A 718 -4.85 6.75 19.83
N PHE A 719 -4.26 7.94 19.62
CA PHE A 719 -3.64 8.35 18.35
C PHE A 719 -2.13 8.57 18.46
N TYR A 720 -1.46 7.96 19.44
CA TYR A 720 -0.03 8.17 19.66
C TYR A 720 0.80 7.82 18.41
N ASN A 721 1.67 8.73 17.98
CA ASN A 721 2.54 8.55 16.83
C ASN A 721 1.79 8.23 15.52
N CYS A 722 0.63 8.85 15.30
CA CYS A 722 -0.02 8.84 14.00
C CYS A 722 0.58 9.94 13.12
N GLU A 723 1.73 9.67 12.50
CA GLU A 723 2.49 10.68 11.75
C GLU A 723 1.70 11.27 10.57
N SER A 724 0.75 10.54 9.99
CA SER A 724 -0.10 11.03 8.88
C SER A 724 -1.33 11.83 9.34
N LEU A 725 -1.66 11.81 10.63
CA LEU A 725 -2.87 12.42 11.17
C LEU A 725 -2.77 13.94 11.14
N ASN A 726 -3.60 14.60 10.32
CA ASN A 726 -3.62 16.05 10.17
C ASN A 726 -4.88 16.74 10.73
N TYR A 727 -5.97 15.98 10.88
CA TYR A 727 -7.26 16.50 11.33
C TYR A 727 -7.93 15.54 12.32
N VAL A 728 -8.44 16.09 13.41
CA VAL A 728 -9.24 15.37 14.41
C VAL A 728 -10.52 16.14 14.70
N ASN A 729 -11.66 15.46 14.64
CA ASN A 729 -12.97 16.00 15.00
C ASN A 729 -13.59 15.20 16.14
N ILE A 730 -13.61 15.75 17.35
CA ILE A 730 -14.15 15.10 18.55
C ILE A 730 -15.04 16.08 19.35
N PRO A 731 -16.14 16.56 18.75
CA PRO A 731 -16.93 17.65 19.31
C PRO A 731 -17.61 17.31 20.65
N ASN A 732 -17.78 16.02 20.96
CA ASN A 732 -18.51 15.51 22.12
C ASN A 732 -17.62 14.88 23.20
N VAL A 733 -16.30 14.88 23.03
CA VAL A 733 -15.37 14.37 24.05
C VAL A 733 -15.16 15.42 25.13
N THR A 734 -15.38 15.06 26.40
CA THR A 734 -15.28 15.97 27.55
C THR A 734 -13.95 15.91 28.28
N ARG A 735 -13.20 14.82 28.15
CA ARG A 735 -11.90 14.63 28.79
C ARG A 735 -10.89 14.03 27.83
N ILE A 736 -9.68 14.58 27.82
CA ILE A 736 -8.54 14.04 27.05
C ILE A 736 -7.56 13.34 27.99
N MET A 737 -7.14 12.13 27.61
CA MET A 737 -6.22 11.29 28.37
C MET A 737 -4.75 11.52 27.96
N PRO A 738 -3.78 11.19 28.81
CA PRO A 738 -2.36 11.38 28.51
C PRO A 738 -1.93 10.78 27.17
N ASP A 739 -0.99 11.45 26.52
CA ASP A 739 -0.30 11.04 25.29
C ASP A 739 -1.22 10.76 24.09
N THR A 740 -2.49 11.17 24.15
CA THR A 740 -3.49 10.85 23.12
C THR A 740 -3.02 11.22 21.71
N PHE A 741 -2.39 12.39 21.53
CA PHE A 741 -1.94 12.90 20.23
C PHE A 741 -0.42 13.08 20.15
N SER A 742 0.35 12.63 21.15
CA SER A 742 1.80 12.77 21.15
C SER A 742 2.42 12.13 19.89
N TYR A 743 3.40 12.79 19.30
CA TYR A 743 4.10 12.45 18.05
C TYR A 743 3.24 12.47 16.78
N CYS A 744 2.10 13.16 16.79
CA CYS A 744 1.35 13.45 15.55
C CYS A 744 1.93 14.71 14.88
N GLU A 745 3.10 14.61 14.25
CA GLU A 745 3.83 15.78 13.73
C GLU A 745 3.05 16.61 12.70
N ASN A 746 2.18 15.96 11.93
CA ASN A 746 1.36 16.61 10.89
C ASN A 746 -0.02 17.08 11.39
N LEU A 747 -0.34 16.90 12.68
CA LEU A 747 -1.64 17.33 13.24
C LEU A 747 -1.77 18.85 13.17
N GLU A 748 -2.61 19.35 12.25
CA GLU A 748 -2.80 20.78 12.04
C GLU A 748 -4.01 21.34 12.79
N LYS A 749 -5.11 20.58 12.79
CA LYS A 749 -6.44 21.04 13.22
C LYS A 749 -7.09 20.00 14.12
N ILE A 750 -7.69 20.48 15.21
CA ILE A 750 -8.42 19.64 16.15
C ILE A 750 -9.68 20.36 16.66
N ASN A 751 -10.83 19.71 16.60
CA ASN A 751 -12.09 20.18 17.20
C ASN A 751 -12.32 19.49 18.54
N MET A 752 -12.30 20.27 19.63
CA MET A 752 -12.41 19.83 21.03
C MET A 752 -13.36 20.71 21.85
N GLN A 753 -14.43 21.24 21.23
CA GLN A 753 -15.28 22.25 21.85
C GLN A 753 -15.89 21.85 23.22
N SER A 754 -16.17 20.56 23.43
CA SER A 754 -16.77 20.06 24.68
C SER A 754 -15.74 19.63 25.73
N VAL A 755 -14.43 19.73 25.45
CA VAL A 755 -13.40 19.32 26.41
C VAL A 755 -13.45 20.24 27.64
N GLU A 756 -13.68 19.62 28.80
CA GLU A 756 -13.75 20.27 30.12
C GLU A 756 -12.41 20.16 30.86
N GLU A 757 -11.61 19.13 30.61
CA GLU A 757 -10.31 18.96 31.25
C GLU A 757 -9.37 17.99 30.50
N PHE A 758 -8.08 18.22 30.66
CA PHE A 758 -7.01 17.25 30.45
C PHE A 758 -6.76 16.51 31.76
N ASN A 759 -6.78 15.18 31.74
CA ASN A 759 -6.88 14.34 32.95
C ASN A 759 -5.75 14.55 33.97
N ASP A 760 -4.53 14.76 33.49
CA ASP A 760 -3.34 15.05 34.30
C ASP A 760 -2.54 16.17 33.61
N VAL A 761 -2.50 17.35 34.23
CA VAL A 761 -1.82 18.52 33.67
C VAL A 761 -0.30 18.34 33.53
N THR A 762 0.30 17.41 34.30
CA THR A 762 1.75 17.13 34.24
C THR A 762 2.15 16.22 33.08
N SER A 763 1.18 15.48 32.55
CA SER A 763 1.36 14.58 31.41
C SER A 763 1.50 15.33 30.08
N SER A 764 2.11 14.68 29.10
CA SER A 764 2.17 15.19 27.72
C SER A 764 0.92 14.81 26.93
N TYR A 765 0.47 15.67 26.02
CA TYR A 765 -0.68 15.41 25.16
C TYR A 765 -0.39 15.64 23.68
N PHE A 766 0.48 16.63 23.41
CA PHE A 766 0.82 17.12 22.09
C PHE A 766 2.34 17.17 21.89
N THR A 767 3.08 16.19 22.43
CA THR A 767 4.53 16.09 22.18
C THR A 767 4.77 16.08 20.67
N ASP A 768 5.70 16.88 20.16
CA ASP A 768 6.11 16.91 18.75
C ASP A 768 4.97 17.24 17.75
N CYS A 769 3.82 17.75 18.20
CA CYS A 769 2.72 18.24 17.35
C CYS A 769 3.05 19.62 16.75
N VAL A 770 4.15 19.68 16.00
CA VAL A 770 4.75 20.91 15.48
C VAL A 770 3.88 21.64 14.47
N SER A 771 2.99 20.93 13.76
CA SER A 771 2.10 21.50 12.75
C SER A 771 0.80 22.08 13.31
N LEU A 772 0.52 21.89 14.60
CA LEU A 772 -0.73 22.31 15.23
C LEU A 772 -0.92 23.83 15.13
N LYS A 773 -2.02 24.27 14.51
CA LYS A 773 -2.26 25.70 14.20
C LYS A 773 -2.95 26.47 15.33
N GLY A 774 -3.74 25.79 16.15
CA GLY A 774 -4.45 26.42 17.26
C GLY A 774 -5.13 25.44 18.23
N LEU A 775 -5.46 25.94 19.41
CA LEU A 775 -6.23 25.23 20.43
C LEU A 775 -7.48 26.03 20.80
N PHE A 776 -8.66 25.43 20.62
CA PHE A 776 -9.94 25.98 21.03
C PHE A 776 -10.56 25.12 22.13
N LEU A 777 -10.66 25.68 23.32
CA LEU A 777 -10.97 24.99 24.58
C LEU A 777 -11.90 25.85 25.46
N PRO A 778 -13.13 26.16 24.99
CA PRO A 778 -14.01 27.14 25.63
C PRO A 778 -14.50 26.69 27.01
N ASN A 779 -14.57 25.37 27.22
CA ASN A 779 -15.08 24.74 28.42
C ASN A 779 -13.97 24.22 29.34
N CYS A 780 -12.72 24.26 28.90
CA CYS A 780 -11.64 23.54 29.57
C CYS A 780 -11.13 24.29 30.79
N LYS A 781 -10.98 23.59 31.91
CA LYS A 781 -10.52 24.11 33.21
C LYS A 781 -8.99 24.18 33.33
N ASN A 782 -8.27 23.51 32.44
CA ASN A 782 -6.80 23.48 32.45
C ASN A 782 -6.24 23.49 31.01
N LEU A 783 -5.00 23.95 30.85
CA LEU A 783 -4.31 23.87 29.56
C LEU A 783 -3.43 22.61 29.45
N PRO A 784 -3.33 22.00 28.26
CA PRO A 784 -2.47 20.84 28.05
C PRO A 784 -1.00 21.23 28.01
N ASN A 785 -0.11 20.34 28.43
CA ASN A 785 1.31 20.46 28.13
C ASN A 785 1.56 20.17 26.64
N ILE A 786 2.19 21.12 25.94
CA ILE A 786 2.80 20.95 24.61
C ILE A 786 4.28 20.78 24.87
N SER A 787 4.93 19.74 24.36
CA SER A 787 6.36 19.46 24.62
C SER A 787 7.10 19.05 23.34
N TRP A 788 8.42 19.12 23.38
CA TRP A 788 9.29 18.79 22.25
C TRP A 788 10.30 17.74 22.69
N SER A 789 10.37 16.62 21.97
CA SER A 789 11.41 15.61 22.17
C SER A 789 12.79 16.16 21.83
N ALA A 790 13.85 15.50 22.30
CA ALA A 790 15.23 15.87 21.95
C ALA A 790 15.45 15.92 20.42
N ASN A 791 14.83 15.01 19.68
CA ASN A 791 14.90 14.98 18.22
C ASN A 791 14.23 16.21 17.61
N MET A 792 13.03 16.57 18.08
CA MET A 792 12.32 17.76 17.60
C MET A 792 13.06 19.05 17.96
N GLN A 793 13.64 19.14 19.17
CA GLN A 793 14.49 20.27 19.55
C GLN A 793 15.70 20.41 18.61
N GLY A 794 16.33 19.30 18.23
CA GLY A 794 17.36 19.27 17.20
C GLY A 794 16.86 19.79 15.84
N ALA A 795 15.69 19.33 15.38
CA ALA A 795 15.07 19.81 14.16
C ALA A 795 14.71 21.31 14.22
N MET A 796 14.30 21.80 15.38
CA MET A 796 14.00 23.22 15.61
C MET A 796 15.25 24.09 15.55
N ASN A 797 16.39 23.61 16.07
CA ASN A 797 17.69 24.28 15.93
C ASN A 797 18.14 24.39 14.46
N LEU A 798 17.68 23.47 13.60
CA LEU A 798 17.90 23.48 12.16
C LEU A 798 16.84 24.28 11.38
N GLY A 799 15.93 24.98 12.07
CA GLY A 799 14.98 25.92 11.48
C GLY A 799 13.53 25.46 11.41
N LYS A 800 13.19 24.23 11.86
CA LYS A 800 11.79 23.80 12.00
C LYS A 800 11.08 24.67 13.06
N LYS A 801 9.84 25.09 12.81
CA LYS A 801 9.10 25.98 13.73
C LYS A 801 7.73 25.41 14.05
N ALA A 802 7.34 25.50 15.32
CA ALA A 802 5.98 25.23 15.76
C ALA A 802 4.99 26.20 15.10
N GLN A 803 3.84 25.68 14.66
CA GLN A 803 2.84 26.42 13.89
C GLN A 803 1.69 27.00 14.72
N LEU A 804 1.71 26.82 16.05
CA LEU A 804 0.62 27.26 16.92
C LEU A 804 0.52 28.79 16.90
N THR A 805 -0.64 29.32 16.48
CA THR A 805 -0.89 30.76 16.33
C THR A 805 -1.88 31.32 17.34
N TYR A 806 -2.77 30.49 17.91
CA TYR A 806 -3.72 30.95 18.92
C TYR A 806 -4.06 29.89 19.98
N ILE A 807 -4.44 30.36 21.16
CA ILE A 807 -5.04 29.56 22.24
C ILE A 807 -6.26 30.31 22.77
N PHE A 808 -7.41 29.65 22.77
CA PHE A 808 -8.65 30.14 23.35
C PHE A 808 -9.09 29.22 24.50
N ALA A 809 -8.91 29.65 25.76
CA ALA A 809 -9.29 28.87 26.93
C ALA A 809 -9.72 29.80 28.09
N PRO A 810 -10.84 30.53 27.95
CA PRO A 810 -11.27 31.53 28.93
C PRO A 810 -11.61 30.94 30.31
N ARG A 811 -11.99 29.65 30.36
CA ARG A 811 -12.33 28.94 31.60
C ARG A 811 -11.15 28.24 32.26
N ALA A 812 -9.96 28.27 31.65
CA ALA A 812 -8.79 27.65 32.24
C ALA A 812 -8.38 28.38 33.52
N GLU A 813 -8.26 27.64 34.62
CA GLU A 813 -7.80 28.15 35.91
C GLU A 813 -6.30 27.85 36.13
N GLU A 814 -5.81 26.78 35.50
CA GLU A 814 -4.46 26.27 35.66
C GLU A 814 -3.76 26.07 34.30
N VAL A 815 -2.48 26.39 34.28
CA VAL A 815 -1.59 26.17 33.15
C VAL A 815 -0.39 25.38 33.65
N TYR A 816 -0.14 24.21 33.07
CA TYR A 816 1.07 23.47 33.41
C TYR A 816 2.31 24.26 32.96
N SER A 817 3.19 24.54 33.91
CA SER A 817 4.45 25.24 33.69
C SER A 817 5.52 24.59 34.55
N SER A 818 6.66 24.25 33.97
CA SER A 818 7.85 23.83 34.71
C SER A 818 9.05 24.68 34.31
N LYS A 819 10.04 24.80 35.20
CA LYS A 819 11.27 25.58 34.92
C LYS A 819 12.05 25.05 33.71
N SER A 820 11.98 23.76 33.42
CA SER A 820 12.66 23.11 32.30
C SER A 820 11.83 23.11 31.01
N GLU A 821 10.52 23.32 31.11
CA GLU A 821 9.58 23.25 29.99
C GLU A 821 8.50 24.34 30.11
N PRO A 822 8.86 25.62 29.90
CA PRO A 822 7.92 26.71 30.08
C PRO A 822 6.80 26.65 29.03
N PHE A 823 5.55 26.84 29.44
CA PHE A 823 4.36 26.76 28.57
C PHE A 823 4.51 27.59 27.28
N MET A 824 5.05 28.81 27.39
CA MET A 824 5.14 29.77 26.27
C MET A 824 6.43 29.70 25.46
N TYR A 825 7.50 29.07 25.97
CA TYR A 825 8.79 28.94 25.25
C TYR A 825 8.66 28.11 23.96
N LYS A 826 7.52 27.42 23.79
CA LYS A 826 7.34 26.35 22.83
C LYS A 826 6.62 26.76 21.54
N CYS A 827 6.05 27.98 21.46
CA CYS A 827 5.16 28.37 20.36
C CYS A 827 5.60 29.68 19.67
N ALA A 828 6.69 29.63 18.91
CA ALA A 828 7.31 30.79 18.26
C ALA A 828 6.43 31.53 17.22
N LYS A 829 5.21 31.07 16.94
CA LYS A 829 4.22 31.73 16.05
C LYS A 829 2.96 32.19 16.77
N LEU A 830 2.88 32.04 18.10
CA LEU A 830 1.65 32.26 18.86
C LEU A 830 1.37 33.76 19.01
N LYS A 831 0.28 34.22 18.40
CA LYS A 831 -0.10 35.65 18.35
C LYS A 831 -1.26 35.98 19.27
N THR A 832 -2.18 35.05 19.50
CA THR A 832 -3.39 35.35 20.28
C THR A 832 -3.58 34.35 21.40
N VAL A 833 -3.75 34.86 22.62
CA VAL A 833 -3.97 34.05 23.82
C VAL A 833 -5.14 34.64 24.60
N ILE A 834 -6.13 33.83 24.96
CA ILE A 834 -7.27 34.26 25.79
C ILE A 834 -7.38 33.35 27.01
N LEU A 835 -7.02 33.89 28.18
CA LEU A 835 -6.87 33.19 29.46
C LEU A 835 -7.47 34.03 30.61
N THR A 836 -8.80 34.09 30.68
CA THR A 836 -9.50 35.02 31.59
C THR A 836 -9.64 34.54 33.04
N LYS A 837 -9.36 33.26 33.34
CA LYS A 837 -9.49 32.69 34.70
C LYS A 837 -8.19 32.11 35.27
N VAL A 838 -7.09 32.23 34.53
CA VAL A 838 -5.81 31.63 34.93
C VAL A 838 -5.28 32.34 36.18
N LYS A 839 -4.88 31.56 37.20
CA LYS A 839 -4.45 32.09 38.50
C LYS A 839 -2.97 32.51 38.54
N SER A 840 -2.10 31.85 37.75
CA SER A 840 -0.66 32.10 37.73
C SER A 840 0.01 31.65 36.44
N ILE A 841 1.02 32.40 35.95
CA ILE A 841 1.86 32.05 34.79
C ILE A 841 3.32 32.41 35.10
N ASP A 842 4.18 31.40 35.27
CA ASP A 842 5.55 31.63 35.75
C ASP A 842 6.54 32.07 34.67
N TYR A 843 6.24 31.88 33.38
CA TYR A 843 7.16 32.22 32.31
C TYR A 843 6.49 32.47 30.96
N ILE A 844 6.93 33.54 30.32
CA ILE A 844 6.37 34.03 29.07
C ILE A 844 7.52 34.47 28.15
N ASN A 845 7.71 33.82 27.00
CA ASN A 845 8.64 34.30 25.99
C ASN A 845 8.12 33.99 24.57
N ASN A 846 7.85 35.02 23.76
CA ASN A 846 7.38 34.89 22.38
C ASN A 846 7.70 36.17 21.60
N ASN A 847 8.14 36.04 20.35
CA ASN A 847 8.66 37.13 19.51
C ASN A 847 7.69 37.66 18.43
N THR A 848 6.38 37.36 18.47
CA THR A 848 5.49 37.53 17.28
C THR A 848 4.47 38.66 17.28
N GLY A 849 4.60 39.67 18.15
CA GLY A 849 3.82 40.91 18.07
C GLY A 849 2.30 40.71 18.21
N GLY A 850 1.91 39.85 19.16
CA GLY A 850 0.54 39.37 19.37
C GLY A 850 -0.27 40.16 20.41
N VAL A 851 -1.56 39.79 20.58
CA VAL A 851 -2.48 40.37 21.58
C VAL A 851 -2.95 39.31 22.57
N TRP A 852 -2.73 39.56 23.85
CA TRP A 852 -2.88 38.58 24.93
C TRP A 852 -3.89 39.07 25.96
N TYR A 853 -4.96 38.30 26.16
CA TYR A 853 -6.08 38.65 27.02
C TYR A 853 -6.01 37.88 28.33
N PHE A 854 -5.88 38.62 29.43
CA PHE A 854 -5.86 38.06 30.79
C PHE A 854 -6.98 38.64 31.63
N GLY A 855 -7.49 37.84 32.56
CA GLY A 855 -8.46 38.29 33.54
C GLY A 855 -7.82 38.89 34.78
N SER A 856 -8.66 39.25 35.76
CA SER A 856 -8.23 39.79 37.05
C SER A 856 -7.57 38.75 37.96
N ASP A 857 -7.77 37.45 37.69
CA ASP A 857 -7.38 36.36 38.60
C ASP A 857 -5.89 36.02 38.53
N LEU A 858 -5.15 36.57 37.56
CA LEU A 858 -3.75 36.26 37.29
C LEU A 858 -2.80 36.99 38.25
N ASN A 859 -2.20 36.29 39.20
CA ASN A 859 -1.41 36.91 40.29
C ASN A 859 0.11 36.69 40.19
N ASN A 860 0.59 35.96 39.17
CA ASN A 860 2.02 35.74 38.97
C ASN A 860 2.37 35.83 37.48
N LEU A 861 3.34 36.69 37.15
CA LEU A 861 3.91 36.91 35.81
C LEU A 861 5.45 37.01 35.93
N PRO A 862 6.22 36.69 34.89
CA PRO A 862 7.69 36.69 34.95
C PRO A 862 8.25 38.06 35.33
N SER A 863 9.29 38.09 36.16
CA SER A 863 9.88 39.33 36.69
C SER A 863 10.59 40.19 35.64
N SER A 864 10.82 39.67 34.44
CA SER A 864 11.38 40.39 33.29
C SER A 864 10.70 39.92 31.99
N TYR A 865 10.62 40.81 31.00
CA TYR A 865 10.04 40.52 29.69
C TYR A 865 10.88 41.11 28.56
N GLU A 866 11.25 40.28 27.58
CA GLU A 866 12.21 40.68 26.53
C GLU A 866 11.54 41.30 25.29
N ASN A 867 10.29 40.94 24.98
CA ASN A 867 9.62 41.40 23.76
C ASN A 867 8.60 42.52 24.02
N LYS A 868 8.93 43.75 23.63
CA LYS A 868 8.03 44.91 23.81
C LYS A 868 6.93 45.04 22.75
N ASN A 869 6.92 44.20 21.71
CA ASN A 869 5.96 44.30 20.59
C ASN A 869 4.61 43.62 20.86
N ILE A 870 4.39 43.04 22.04
CA ILE A 870 3.15 42.36 22.40
C ILE A 870 2.21 43.35 23.09
N THR A 871 0.90 43.18 22.87
CA THR A 871 -0.12 43.98 23.54
C THR A 871 -0.86 43.13 24.57
N PHE A 872 -0.91 43.59 25.81
CA PHE A 872 -1.65 42.98 26.90
C PHE A 872 -3.01 43.64 27.03
N ALA A 873 -4.07 42.85 27.08
CA ALA A 873 -5.42 43.29 27.40
C ALA A 873 -5.85 42.67 28.74
N ALA A 874 -6.02 43.49 29.77
CA ALA A 874 -6.50 43.04 31.07
C ALA A 874 -7.41 44.08 31.75
N PRO A 875 -8.20 43.70 32.78
CA PRO A 875 -8.94 44.67 33.58
C PRO A 875 -8.00 45.74 34.17
N ASN A 876 -8.46 46.99 34.22
CA ASN A 876 -7.70 48.07 34.86
C ASN A 876 -7.38 47.74 36.33
N LEU A 877 -6.21 48.15 36.80
CA LEU A 877 -5.66 47.84 38.13
C LEU A 877 -5.43 46.35 38.43
N SER A 878 -5.65 45.45 37.46
CA SER A 878 -5.28 44.04 37.62
C SER A 878 -3.76 43.87 37.73
N TYR A 879 -3.33 42.76 38.31
CA TYR A 879 -1.90 42.44 38.40
C TYR A 879 -1.24 42.40 37.00
N ALA A 880 -1.93 41.88 35.99
CA ALA A 880 -1.46 41.86 34.60
C ALA A 880 -1.31 43.27 34.00
N ALA A 881 -2.25 44.18 34.29
CA ALA A 881 -2.16 45.58 33.88
C ALA A 881 -0.95 46.28 34.53
N ASN A 882 -0.83 46.19 35.86
CA ASN A 882 0.29 46.77 36.61
C ASN A 882 1.64 46.20 36.15
N TRP A 883 1.68 44.90 35.84
CA TRP A 883 2.86 44.24 35.32
C TRP A 883 3.24 44.75 33.92
N ALA A 884 2.27 44.91 33.00
CA ALA A 884 2.54 45.39 31.64
C ALA A 884 3.09 46.82 31.65
N GLU A 885 2.53 47.70 32.49
CA GLU A 885 3.05 49.05 32.72
C GLU A 885 4.49 49.02 33.25
N LYS A 886 4.77 48.21 34.28
CA LYS A 886 6.11 48.05 34.87
C LYS A 886 7.14 47.55 33.84
N MET A 887 6.74 46.66 32.93
CA MET A 887 7.61 46.11 31.89
C MET A 887 7.71 47.00 30.63
N ASN A 888 6.96 48.11 30.58
CA ASN A 888 6.87 48.99 29.41
C ASN A 888 6.46 48.22 28.14
N VAL A 889 5.36 47.48 28.25
CA VAL A 889 4.70 46.72 27.18
C VAL A 889 3.34 47.36 26.87
N ASP A 890 2.90 47.36 25.61
CA ASP A 890 1.62 47.94 25.22
C ASP A 890 0.46 47.33 26.03
N PHE A 891 -0.37 48.17 26.65
CA PHE A 891 -1.49 47.76 27.48
C PHE A 891 -2.82 48.34 26.99
N ILE A 892 -3.87 47.54 27.06
CA ILE A 892 -5.26 47.91 26.75
C ILE A 892 -6.14 47.48 27.91
N GLU A 893 -6.96 48.40 28.44
CA GLU A 893 -8.00 48.04 29.39
C GLU A 893 -9.09 47.21 28.68
N THR A 894 -9.44 46.04 29.22
CA THR A 894 -10.44 45.16 28.60
C THR A 894 -11.83 45.78 28.44
N GLY A 895 -12.17 46.79 29.25
CA GLY A 895 -13.40 47.57 29.13
C GLY A 895 -13.45 48.52 27.92
N GLN A 896 -12.33 48.72 27.22
CA GLN A 896 -12.20 49.63 26.08
C GLN A 896 -12.13 48.92 24.73
N ILE A 897 -12.44 47.62 24.70
CA ILE A 897 -12.49 46.82 23.47
C ILE A 897 -13.91 46.93 22.89
N SER A 898 -14.02 47.38 21.63
CA SER A 898 -15.28 47.49 20.90
C SER A 898 -15.26 46.62 19.66
N PHE A 899 -16.31 45.86 19.39
CA PHE A 899 -16.39 45.08 18.16
C PHE A 899 -16.80 45.98 16.99
N ASN A 900 -16.05 45.90 15.87
CA ASN A 900 -16.29 46.78 14.72
C ASN A 900 -17.18 46.11 13.68
N LYS A 901 -16.74 44.96 13.15
CA LYS A 901 -17.39 44.27 12.02
C LYS A 901 -16.81 42.88 11.81
N ILE A 902 -17.51 42.05 11.03
CA ILE A 902 -16.95 40.85 10.40
C ILE A 902 -16.82 41.11 8.90
N SER A 903 -15.66 40.81 8.31
CA SER A 903 -15.45 40.83 6.87
C SER A 903 -14.68 39.59 6.42
N GLY A 904 -15.28 38.78 5.55
CA GLY A 904 -14.71 37.49 5.13
C GLY A 904 -14.49 36.55 6.32
N ASP A 905 -13.28 35.98 6.41
CA ASP A 905 -12.84 35.17 7.53
C ASP A 905 -12.12 36.02 8.58
N THR A 906 -12.61 37.21 8.93
CA THR A 906 -11.96 38.04 9.96
C THR A 906 -12.96 38.86 10.75
N ILE A 907 -12.90 38.70 12.08
CA ILE A 907 -13.50 39.57 13.10
C ILE A 907 -12.60 40.78 13.27
N TYR A 908 -13.17 41.98 13.19
CA TYR A 908 -12.51 43.25 13.46
C TYR A 908 -13.03 43.81 14.78
N TYR A 909 -12.12 44.23 15.65
CA TYR A 909 -12.43 44.89 16.91
C TYR A 909 -11.46 46.04 17.12
N SER A 910 -11.92 47.14 17.69
CA SER A 910 -11.13 48.31 18.04
C SER A 910 -10.79 48.33 19.51
N THR A 911 -9.65 48.92 19.81
CA THR A 911 -9.21 49.24 21.16
C THR A 911 -8.60 50.63 21.12
N HIS A 912 -9.22 51.60 21.80
CA HIS A 912 -8.88 53.02 21.58
C HIS A 912 -8.94 53.36 20.07
N ASP A 913 -7.81 53.72 19.44
CA ASP A 913 -7.68 54.13 18.03
C ASP A 913 -7.07 53.04 17.12
N LYS A 914 -6.79 51.85 17.64
CA LYS A 914 -6.21 50.73 16.86
C LYS A 914 -7.28 49.70 16.51
N GLU A 915 -7.47 49.43 15.21
CA GLU A 915 -8.26 48.29 14.73
C GLU A 915 -7.40 47.03 14.71
N LEU A 916 -7.92 45.97 15.32
CA LEU A 916 -7.31 44.65 15.44
C LEU A 916 -8.21 43.60 14.80
N THR A 917 -7.60 42.46 14.47
CA THR A 917 -8.28 41.41 13.70
C THR A 917 -8.08 40.02 14.31
N LEU A 918 -9.16 39.24 14.39
CA LEU A 918 -9.15 37.82 14.74
C LEU A 918 -9.72 37.02 13.57
N ASN A 919 -9.02 36.02 13.06
CA ASN A 919 -9.50 35.30 11.87
C ASN A 919 -10.73 34.41 12.20
N LEU A 920 -11.82 34.55 11.43
CA LEU A 920 -13.05 33.79 11.56
C LEU A 920 -12.83 32.31 11.32
N CYS A 921 -11.83 31.83 10.57
CA CYS A 921 -11.61 30.39 10.43
C CYS A 921 -11.18 29.72 11.74
N PHE A 922 -10.67 30.49 12.71
CA PHE A 922 -10.44 30.06 14.09
C PHE A 922 -11.73 30.04 14.92
N VAL A 923 -12.79 30.69 14.41
CA VAL A 923 -14.14 30.77 14.99
C VAL A 923 -15.17 29.92 14.22
N LYS A 924 -14.93 29.59 12.95
CA LYS A 924 -15.80 28.81 12.05
C LYS A 924 -15.74 27.32 12.32
N SER A 925 -14.68 26.84 12.99
CA SER A 925 -14.68 25.50 13.57
C SER A 925 -15.67 25.34 14.74
N LEU A 926 -16.40 26.41 15.11
CA LEU A 926 -17.11 26.54 16.39
C LEU A 926 -18.62 26.76 16.28
N TRP A 927 -19.18 26.89 15.07
CA TRP A 927 -20.58 27.25 14.89
C TRP A 927 -21.32 26.21 14.06
N ASP A 928 -22.37 25.62 14.65
CA ASP A 928 -23.45 25.03 13.86
C ASP A 928 -24.24 26.17 13.22
N LEU A 929 -23.82 26.56 12.01
CA LEU A 929 -24.50 27.59 11.23
C LEU A 929 -25.92 27.17 10.85
N GLU A 930 -26.25 25.87 10.83
CA GLU A 930 -27.61 25.38 10.58
C GLU A 930 -28.53 25.65 11.77
N GLU A 931 -28.00 25.57 12.99
CA GLU A 931 -28.74 25.84 14.23
C GLU A 931 -28.87 27.34 14.56
N ILE A 932 -27.82 28.14 14.28
CA ILE A 932 -27.88 29.61 14.32
C ILE A 932 -28.90 30.13 13.28
N ASN A 933 -28.94 29.53 12.09
CA ASN A 933 -29.90 29.91 11.05
C ASN A 933 -31.32 29.35 11.27
N LYS A 934 -31.48 28.20 11.96
CA LYS A 934 -32.80 27.65 12.32
C LYS A 934 -33.54 28.51 13.34
N ASN A 935 -32.82 29.20 14.22
CA ASN A 935 -33.42 29.89 15.37
C ASN A 935 -33.70 31.40 15.20
N LYS A 936 -33.19 32.10 14.18
CA LYS A 936 -33.67 33.46 13.86
C LYS A 936 -33.52 33.81 12.37
N LYS A 937 -34.58 34.40 11.80
CA LYS A 937 -34.59 35.05 10.48
C LYS A 937 -33.98 36.45 10.57
N GLU A 938 -32.67 36.61 10.79
CA GLU A 938 -31.99 37.90 10.62
C GLU A 938 -30.47 37.73 10.58
N SER A 939 -29.78 38.65 9.88
CA SER A 939 -28.32 38.58 9.65
C SER A 939 -27.55 38.40 10.95
N THR A 940 -26.54 37.52 10.92
CA THR A 940 -25.66 37.08 12.03
C THR A 940 -25.16 38.20 12.97
N ILE A 941 -25.08 39.44 12.46
CA ILE A 941 -24.68 40.64 13.20
C ILE A 941 -25.75 41.08 14.22
N SER A 942 -27.04 41.10 13.87
CA SER A 942 -28.12 41.47 14.80
C SER A 942 -28.29 40.45 15.91
N ALA A 943 -28.15 39.15 15.61
CA ALA A 943 -28.21 38.10 16.63
C ALA A 943 -27.07 38.16 17.65
N LEU A 944 -25.92 38.70 17.27
CA LEU A 944 -24.78 38.98 18.16
C LEU A 944 -24.96 40.27 18.99
N LEU A 945 -25.77 41.22 18.52
CA LEU A 945 -26.01 42.53 19.15
C LEU A 945 -27.24 42.55 20.08
N ASP A 946 -28.27 41.73 19.80
CA ASP A 946 -29.55 41.70 20.55
C ASP A 946 -29.46 41.09 21.96
N LEU A 947 -28.30 40.55 22.34
CA LEU A 947 -28.14 39.74 23.55
C LEU A 947 -27.96 40.54 24.84
N ASN A 948 -27.83 41.88 24.81
CA ASN A 948 -27.78 42.66 26.06
C ASN A 948 -28.19 44.16 26.02
N ASN A 949 -28.76 44.70 24.95
CA ASN A 949 -29.33 46.08 24.93
C ASN A 949 -28.42 47.24 25.41
N ASP A 950 -27.09 47.05 25.45
CA ASP A 950 -26.11 48.12 25.64
C ASP A 950 -24.97 47.87 24.65
N ASN A 951 -24.73 48.83 23.76
CA ASN A 951 -23.89 48.71 22.55
C ASN A 951 -22.36 48.56 22.84
N ILE A 952 -21.95 47.88 23.91
CA ILE A 952 -20.55 47.66 24.30
C ILE A 952 -20.36 46.20 24.70
N LEU A 953 -19.45 45.48 24.02
CA LEU A 953 -19.18 44.05 24.20
C LEU A 953 -17.84 43.86 24.93
N ASN A 954 -17.88 43.59 26.22
CA ASN A 954 -16.71 43.41 27.09
C ASN A 954 -16.35 41.91 27.26
N ALA A 955 -15.20 41.60 27.89
CA ALA A 955 -14.75 40.22 28.11
C ALA A 955 -15.74 39.33 28.90
N LYS A 956 -16.69 39.95 29.62
CA LYS A 956 -17.81 39.29 30.30
C LYS A 956 -18.88 38.84 29.31
N ASP A 957 -19.11 39.55 28.21
CA ASP A 957 -20.05 39.19 27.16
C ASP A 957 -19.55 37.99 26.33
N PHE A 958 -18.23 37.89 26.11
CA PHE A 958 -17.59 36.69 25.53
C PHE A 958 -17.82 35.42 26.39
N ALA A 959 -17.93 35.60 27.72
CA ALA A 959 -18.19 34.54 28.69
C ALA A 959 -19.69 34.25 28.91
N ILE A 960 -20.57 35.23 28.66
CA ILE A 960 -22.04 35.12 28.82
C ILE A 960 -22.70 34.50 27.58
N ILE A 961 -22.19 34.75 26.37
CA ILE A 961 -22.63 34.11 25.12
C ILE A 961 -22.54 32.56 25.17
N ASN A 962 -21.78 31.99 26.12
CA ASN A 962 -21.57 30.55 26.30
C ASN A 962 -22.12 29.99 27.64
N LYS A 963 -23.07 30.68 28.29
CA LYS A 963 -23.89 30.09 29.34
C LYS A 963 -25.23 29.67 28.73
N LYS A 964 -25.62 28.42 29.03
CA LYS A 964 -26.86 27.74 28.61
C LYS A 964 -28.08 28.65 28.60
#